data_AF-A0A839TF48-F1
#
_entry.id   AF-A0A839TF48-F1
#
_cell.length_a   1.000
_cell.length_b   1.000
_cell.length_c   1.000
_cell.angle_alpha   90.00
_cell.angle_beta   90.00
_cell.angle_gamma   90.00
#
_symmetry.space_group_name_H-M   'P 1'
#
loop_
_entity.id
_entity.type
_entity.pdbx_description
1 polymer ?
#
loop_
_entity_poly.entity_id
_entity_poly.type
_entity_poly.pdbx_seq_one_letter_code
_entity_poly.pdbx_strand_id
1 'polypeptide(L)'
;MKSLKFFKKMNVWVLMLSLVLPAFFAAIVPAAKADASDGTLHEAEASAGVNTALQTASDPVNYYVSPTGLDTNNGLTETTAFKTINKAASVTNPGDTVNIMPGTYSPTNDANDFVAITRSGDQDPSTGIEHYITYKAYDPSNKPKLLLPPNIKGVWDMIDVNANYIIIDSLEIEGNNLNLTLAEGEANYASKVAGGKDWSTYAKTNTNGISLHGHHIIVKNSHIHHMAGGGVGGGGDYITVENNDIHSNSWYTFYATSGISFMNDTDIDSNITDYKIIVRNNRVYDNETKVKWEKTKGYSDGNGIIFDVDETYKGKKLVVNNIVYNNGGGGIHIYRSHNVHVINNTIYHNSRSPNLAYPNMDVQSGDNAVFLNNVSVARDEAGEYANGNSGFNNLFANNLYSGNTRFLGMNERVLDPKFVSETEAAYDFHLQADSPAIDYGTRTLAPSMDIEGNLRPYEGAGSNARVDIGAYESAFNNPAFLVDDAVQITEPTPEVPKEATATKGTPAIDGQIDDLWSAAKSFEPLYVSDPTKEAPEATVRLLWDEHHLYVLAEVKDTNLNASGGNLWEHDSMEFFVDENDAKTTSFQADDRHYRVNYLNLKSGGTNVTPDIFTSAARVVEGGYIIEAALPLKTISGTVGSVIGFDAGASDDSNYDGIRDNATMWSNRRLNSYASTQWYGNVTFVEAPSITNITPITVNTTVGTAPVLPSVVTAEYSNQSTSNVNVTWDTMDPSRYANEGSFSVNGTVEGTDIKAVATITVRAVPPVLEGSTLKVTPILTGTAAKAEITEQLLQQLLAETPSDGTGKKLATIEVEQVAGAESYVTGLPAPLFKEGTGINRLAIQTALSNITVPDNMFEKKDIAGASNVEINMTVADASILKKEQKVKVGNKTLLKLTALVDGQRLEWKNNQAPVLVSIHYQPTPEELKKPEHITIYYIDGVGKTVKETSGKYDAVTGKLTFAITTM
;
A
#
# COMPACT_ATOMS: atom_id res chain seq x y z
N MET A 1 15.94 49.61 11.61
CA MET A 1 15.65 51.06 11.49
C MET A 1 15.91 51.51 10.05
N LYS A 2 15.12 52.47 9.51
CA LYS A 2 15.41 53.36 8.35
C LYS A 2 15.99 52.70 7.06
N SER A 3 15.20 52.47 6.00
CA SER A 3 14.82 53.42 4.91
C SER A 3 16.00 53.87 4.02
N LEU A 4 16.05 53.58 2.70
CA LEU A 4 15.44 54.29 1.54
C LEU A 4 15.43 53.31 0.33
N LYS A 5 14.37 53.12 -0.48
CA LYS A 5 13.73 53.98 -1.52
C LYS A 5 14.65 54.44 -2.68
N PHE A 6 14.42 53.92 -3.89
CA PHE A 6 13.74 54.58 -5.06
C PHE A 6 13.50 53.49 -6.16
N PHE A 7 12.27 53.22 -6.66
CA PHE A 7 11.52 53.93 -7.74
C PHE A 7 12.23 53.89 -9.13
N LYS A 8 11.59 53.64 -10.29
CA LYS A 8 10.15 53.68 -10.68
C LYS A 8 9.91 53.14 -12.11
N LYS A 9 8.79 52.42 -12.33
CA LYS A 9 7.75 52.59 -13.41
C LYS A 9 6.88 51.31 -13.48
N MET A 10 5.58 51.36 -13.10
CA MET A 10 4.39 51.74 -13.90
C MET A 10 4.06 50.70 -14.99
N ASN A 11 2.83 50.20 -15.25
CA ASN A 11 1.43 50.44 -14.80
C ASN A 11 0.54 49.27 -15.33
N VAL A 12 -0.70 48.93 -14.90
CA VAL A 12 -1.56 49.25 -13.73
C VAL A 12 -2.76 48.24 -13.65
N TRP A 13 -3.26 47.98 -12.43
CA TRP A 13 -4.57 47.47 -11.95
C TRP A 13 -5.72 47.20 -12.97
N VAL A 14 -6.28 45.97 -13.05
CA VAL A 14 -7.40 45.36 -12.25
C VAL A 14 -8.82 45.76 -12.67
N LEU A 15 -9.68 44.76 -12.94
CA LEU A 15 -11.08 44.75 -12.47
C LEU A 15 -11.65 43.31 -12.42
N MET A 16 -12.28 42.93 -11.30
CA MET A 16 -13.25 41.83 -11.23
C MET A 16 -14.66 42.40 -11.36
N LEU A 17 -15.59 41.70 -12.03
CA LEU A 17 -17.01 41.79 -11.72
C LEU A 17 -17.76 40.51 -12.14
N SER A 18 -18.78 40.16 -11.36
CA SER A 18 -19.73 39.07 -11.60
C SER A 18 -20.90 39.50 -12.51
N LEU A 19 -21.57 38.53 -13.16
CA LEU A 19 -23.05 38.33 -13.17
C LEU A 19 -23.54 37.48 -14.38
N VAL A 20 -24.32 36.43 -14.06
CA VAL A 20 -25.60 36.00 -14.70
C VAL A 20 -25.64 35.44 -16.15
N LEU A 21 -26.36 34.32 -16.26
CA LEU A 21 -26.84 33.62 -17.48
C LEU A 21 -27.74 34.49 -18.39
N PRO A 22 -27.84 34.15 -19.70
CA PRO A 22 -29.04 33.43 -20.12
C PRO A 22 -28.78 32.29 -21.14
N ALA A 23 -29.75 31.37 -21.26
CA ALA A 23 -29.77 30.32 -22.26
C ALA A 23 -30.18 30.83 -23.65
N PHE A 24 -29.71 30.18 -24.73
CA PHE A 24 -30.57 29.42 -25.68
C PHE A 24 -29.80 28.80 -26.86
N PHE A 25 -30.43 27.75 -27.43
CA PHE A 25 -30.36 27.23 -28.81
C PHE A 25 -29.38 26.11 -29.25
N ALA A 26 -30.02 25.16 -29.94
CA ALA A 26 -29.59 24.34 -31.09
C ALA A 26 -28.88 23.00 -30.82
N ALA A 27 -29.67 21.93 -30.93
CA ALA A 27 -29.19 20.56 -31.09
C ALA A 27 -28.68 20.27 -32.51
N ILE A 28 -27.64 19.43 -32.61
CA ILE A 28 -27.36 18.60 -33.79
C ILE A 28 -26.96 17.22 -33.29
N VAL A 29 -27.80 16.21 -33.54
CA VAL A 29 -27.46 14.78 -33.37
C VAL A 29 -27.41 14.16 -34.78
N PRO A 30 -26.33 13.47 -35.18
CA PRO A 30 -26.29 12.78 -36.46
C PRO A 30 -27.09 11.47 -36.41
N ALA A 31 -27.82 11.18 -37.48
CA ALA A 31 -28.71 10.02 -37.56
C ALA A 31 -27.96 8.68 -37.74
N ALA A 32 -28.42 7.66 -37.03
CA ALA A 32 -28.18 6.25 -37.39
C ALA A 32 -29.44 5.71 -38.10
N LYS A 33 -29.24 4.96 -39.20
CA LYS A 33 -30.33 4.38 -39.99
C LYS A 33 -30.95 3.18 -39.28
N ALA A 34 -32.27 3.15 -39.19
CA ALA A 34 -33.02 1.91 -39.09
C ALA A 34 -33.40 1.45 -40.51
N ASP A 35 -33.26 0.15 -40.78
CA ASP A 35 -33.78 -0.49 -41.99
C ASP A 35 -35.19 -1.06 -41.71
N ALA A 36 -36.08 -1.09 -42.71
CA ALA A 36 -37.52 -1.20 -42.46
C ALA A 36 -38.28 -2.16 -43.40
N SER A 37 -39.00 -3.11 -42.80
CA SER A 37 -40.14 -3.87 -43.35
C SER A 37 -40.70 -4.76 -42.22
N ASP A 38 -42.00 -4.92 -41.96
CA ASP A 38 -43.25 -4.25 -42.35
C ASP A 38 -44.21 -4.44 -41.12
N GLY A 39 -45.47 -4.00 -41.01
CA GLY A 39 -46.36 -3.24 -41.88
C GLY A 39 -47.75 -3.17 -41.20
N THR A 40 -48.37 -1.98 -41.19
CA THR A 40 -49.75 -1.69 -40.71
C THR A 40 -50.05 -1.77 -39.20
N LEU A 41 -50.19 -0.59 -38.59
CA LEU A 41 -51.08 -0.34 -37.44
C LEU A 41 -52.09 0.74 -37.84
N HIS A 42 -53.33 0.61 -37.36
CA HIS A 42 -54.38 1.63 -37.53
C HIS A 42 -54.23 2.74 -36.48
N GLU A 43 -54.62 3.96 -36.88
CA GLU A 43 -54.50 5.18 -36.08
C GLU A 43 -55.42 5.19 -34.85
N ALA A 44 -54.90 5.69 -33.73
CA ALA A 44 -55.67 6.29 -32.65
C ALA A 44 -54.93 7.54 -32.16
N GLU A 45 -55.54 8.72 -32.31
CA GLU A 45 -54.90 10.00 -32.04
C GLU A 45 -54.76 10.26 -30.54
N ALA A 46 -53.53 10.52 -30.07
CA ALA A 46 -53.29 11.00 -28.71
C ALA A 46 -53.42 12.54 -28.65
N SER A 47 -54.56 13.05 -28.17
CA SER A 47 -54.67 14.48 -27.82
C SER A 47 -54.13 14.75 -26.41
N ALA A 48 -53.03 15.50 -26.32
CA ALA A 48 -52.46 15.92 -25.05
C ALA A 48 -53.24 17.11 -24.48
N GLY A 49 -54.31 16.82 -23.74
CA GLY A 49 -55.05 17.80 -22.94
C GLY A 49 -54.49 17.88 -21.52
N VAL A 50 -53.68 18.90 -21.21
CA VAL A 50 -53.26 19.19 -19.83
C VAL A 50 -54.49 19.65 -19.04
N ASN A 51 -55.02 18.76 -18.20
CA ASN A 51 -56.18 19.03 -17.38
C ASN A 51 -55.74 19.24 -15.93
N THR A 52 -55.34 20.48 -15.59
CA THR A 52 -55.06 20.88 -14.21
C THR A 52 -56.35 20.99 -13.41
N ALA A 53 -56.84 19.84 -12.93
CA ALA A 53 -57.85 19.77 -11.89
C ALA A 53 -57.25 18.99 -10.72
N LEU A 54 -56.91 19.69 -9.63
CA LEU A 54 -56.71 19.08 -8.33
C LEU A 54 -58.01 18.35 -7.96
N GLN A 55 -58.02 17.03 -8.14
CA GLN A 55 -59.10 16.19 -7.67
C GLN A 55 -59.00 16.22 -6.14
N THR A 56 -59.97 16.87 -5.50
CA THR A 56 -60.04 16.88 -4.03
C THR A 56 -60.10 15.43 -3.56
N ALA A 57 -59.10 14.99 -2.80
CA ALA A 57 -59.08 13.65 -2.23
C ALA A 57 -60.41 13.42 -1.49
N SER A 58 -61.18 12.44 -1.95
CA SER A 58 -62.30 11.93 -1.19
C SER A 58 -61.78 11.21 0.05
N ASP A 59 -62.53 11.24 1.15
CA ASP A 59 -62.17 10.49 2.35
C ASP A 59 -61.88 9.01 2.00
N PRO A 60 -60.78 8.42 2.52
CA PRO A 60 -60.39 7.04 2.21
C PRO A 60 -61.51 6.01 2.37
N VAL A 61 -61.71 5.21 1.32
CA VAL A 61 -62.80 4.23 1.23
C VAL A 61 -62.32 2.86 1.71
N ASN A 62 -63.17 2.20 2.50
CA ASN A 62 -63.00 0.79 2.85
C ASN A 62 -63.85 -0.09 1.94
N TYR A 63 -63.19 -0.83 1.05
CA TYR A 63 -63.78 -1.87 0.25
C TYR A 63 -63.69 -3.23 0.95
N TYR A 64 -64.59 -4.13 0.61
CA TYR A 64 -64.67 -5.50 1.08
C TYR A 64 -64.71 -6.46 -0.11
N VAL A 65 -63.98 -7.57 -0.03
CA VAL A 65 -63.95 -8.64 -1.03
C VAL A 65 -64.26 -9.96 -0.33
N SER A 66 -65.12 -10.79 -0.92
CA SER A 66 -65.57 -12.07 -0.33
C SER A 66 -65.77 -13.12 -1.42
N PRO A 67 -65.46 -14.42 -1.22
CA PRO A 67 -65.69 -15.46 -2.23
C PRO A 67 -67.18 -15.62 -2.60
N THR A 68 -68.07 -15.24 -1.67
CA THR A 68 -69.53 -15.22 -1.85
C THR A 68 -70.09 -13.88 -2.33
N GLY A 69 -69.23 -12.88 -2.56
CA GLY A 69 -69.60 -11.56 -3.07
C GLY A 69 -70.01 -11.55 -4.55
N LEU A 70 -70.29 -10.36 -5.07
CA LEU A 70 -70.61 -10.13 -6.49
C LEU A 70 -69.90 -8.87 -6.99
N ASP A 71 -69.27 -8.94 -8.17
CA ASP A 71 -68.54 -7.80 -8.76
C ASP A 71 -69.46 -6.69 -9.30
N THR A 72 -70.78 -6.91 -9.26
CA THR A 72 -71.83 -5.91 -9.48
C THR A 72 -72.23 -5.15 -8.21
N ASN A 73 -71.74 -5.57 -7.03
CA ASN A 73 -71.95 -4.82 -5.78
C ASN A 73 -71.09 -3.54 -5.77
N ASN A 74 -71.23 -2.72 -4.72
CA ASN A 74 -70.42 -1.51 -4.55
C ASN A 74 -69.13 -1.71 -3.72
N GLY A 75 -68.97 -2.88 -3.08
CA GLY A 75 -67.83 -3.20 -2.22
C GLY A 75 -67.81 -2.49 -0.86
N LEU A 76 -68.76 -1.61 -0.53
CA LEU A 76 -68.64 -0.69 0.63
C LEU A 76 -69.00 -1.31 2.00
N THR A 77 -69.51 -2.54 2.03
CA THR A 77 -69.82 -3.27 3.28
C THR A 77 -69.56 -4.76 3.09
N GLU A 78 -69.42 -5.51 4.17
CA GLU A 78 -69.30 -6.98 4.14
C GLU A 78 -70.44 -7.65 3.34
N THR A 79 -71.68 -7.17 3.49
CA THR A 79 -72.85 -7.72 2.79
C THR A 79 -72.96 -7.30 1.32
N THR A 80 -72.22 -6.26 0.94
CA THR A 80 -72.11 -5.76 -0.45
C THR A 80 -70.70 -5.88 -0.98
N ALA A 81 -69.93 -6.87 -0.48
CA ALA A 81 -68.56 -7.12 -0.91
C ALA A 81 -68.48 -7.45 -2.41
N PHE A 82 -67.37 -7.05 -3.05
CA PHE A 82 -66.99 -7.56 -4.36
C PHE A 82 -66.68 -9.06 -4.30
N LYS A 83 -66.70 -9.74 -5.44
CA LYS A 83 -66.30 -11.15 -5.52
C LYS A 83 -64.80 -11.32 -5.73
N THR A 84 -64.20 -10.45 -6.55
CA THR A 84 -62.79 -10.57 -6.96
C THR A 84 -61.94 -9.41 -6.46
N ILE A 85 -60.67 -9.69 -6.18
CA ILE A 85 -59.69 -8.68 -5.76
C ILE A 85 -59.44 -7.71 -6.93
N ASN A 86 -59.37 -8.19 -8.18
CA ASN A 86 -59.31 -7.36 -9.39
C ASN A 86 -60.44 -6.33 -9.47
N LYS A 87 -61.67 -6.68 -9.06
CA LYS A 87 -62.78 -5.72 -9.08
C LYS A 87 -62.59 -4.58 -8.07
N ALA A 88 -62.01 -4.87 -6.91
CA ALA A 88 -61.62 -3.84 -5.94
C ALA A 88 -60.44 -3.01 -6.46
N ALA A 89 -59.39 -3.66 -6.96
CA ALA A 89 -58.21 -3.02 -7.53
C ALA A 89 -58.54 -2.12 -8.74
N SER A 90 -59.66 -2.35 -9.43
CA SER A 90 -60.13 -1.49 -10.52
C SER A 90 -60.80 -0.17 -10.06
N VAL A 91 -61.08 0.01 -8.76
CA VAL A 91 -61.87 1.15 -8.24
C VAL A 91 -61.21 1.93 -7.10
N THR A 92 -60.12 1.40 -6.51
CA THR A 92 -59.35 2.06 -5.43
C THR A 92 -58.72 3.38 -5.85
N ASN A 93 -58.50 4.28 -4.90
CA ASN A 93 -57.86 5.58 -5.03
C ASN A 93 -56.85 5.76 -3.88
N PRO A 94 -55.93 6.73 -3.92
CA PRO A 94 -54.94 6.94 -2.87
C PRO A 94 -55.56 6.97 -1.46
N GLY A 95 -55.01 6.15 -0.56
CA GLY A 95 -55.49 5.94 0.80
C GLY A 95 -56.54 4.84 0.99
N ASP A 96 -57.18 4.33 -0.07
CA ASP A 96 -58.23 3.32 0.03
C ASP A 96 -57.70 1.99 0.58
N THR A 97 -58.55 1.28 1.32
CA THR A 97 -58.25 -0.04 1.89
C THR A 97 -59.20 -1.11 1.34
N VAL A 98 -58.65 -2.21 0.85
CA VAL A 98 -59.36 -3.41 0.42
C VAL A 98 -59.23 -4.49 1.50
N ASN A 99 -60.31 -4.74 2.22
CA ASN A 99 -60.42 -5.75 3.27
C ASN A 99 -60.88 -7.07 2.64
N ILE A 100 -59.95 -8.00 2.47
CA ILE A 100 -60.18 -9.31 1.84
C ILE A 100 -60.64 -10.29 2.92
N MET A 101 -61.90 -10.74 2.83
CA MET A 101 -62.52 -11.62 3.83
C MET A 101 -61.98 -13.05 3.73
N PRO A 102 -61.96 -13.81 4.85
CA PRO A 102 -61.46 -15.18 4.88
C PRO A 102 -62.12 -16.11 3.84
N GLY A 103 -61.32 -17.00 3.28
CA GLY A 103 -61.74 -17.97 2.26
C GLY A 103 -60.77 -18.05 1.08
N THR A 104 -61.10 -18.90 0.11
CA THR A 104 -60.23 -19.20 -1.04
C THR A 104 -60.62 -18.37 -2.27
N TYR A 105 -59.62 -17.77 -2.90
CA TYR A 105 -59.71 -17.04 -4.16
C TYR A 105 -58.79 -17.71 -5.17
N SER A 106 -59.31 -18.03 -6.36
CA SER A 106 -58.56 -18.73 -7.40
C SER A 106 -58.84 -18.16 -8.79
N PRO A 107 -57.87 -18.21 -9.72
CA PRO A 107 -58.12 -17.93 -11.12
C PRO A 107 -59.16 -18.92 -11.68
N THR A 108 -59.99 -18.45 -12.61
CA THR A 108 -61.06 -19.27 -13.24
C THR A 108 -60.77 -19.57 -14.72
N ASN A 109 -59.64 -19.09 -15.22
CA ASN A 109 -59.15 -19.20 -16.59
C ASN A 109 -57.61 -19.12 -16.60
N ASP A 110 -57.01 -19.45 -17.74
CA ASP A 110 -55.58 -19.25 -18.02
C ASP A 110 -55.33 -17.75 -18.34
N ALA A 111 -55.57 -16.88 -17.35
CA ALA A 111 -55.24 -15.45 -17.44
C ALA A 111 -53.73 -15.23 -17.48
N ASN A 112 -53.28 -14.06 -17.94
CA ASN A 112 -51.87 -13.69 -17.79
C ASN A 112 -51.51 -13.67 -16.29
N ASP A 113 -52.25 -12.91 -15.49
CA ASP A 113 -51.96 -12.67 -14.07
C ASP A 113 -53.25 -12.84 -13.26
N PHE A 114 -53.16 -13.34 -12.02
CA PHE A 114 -54.37 -13.56 -11.22
C PHE A 114 -54.90 -12.28 -10.58
N VAL A 115 -54.05 -11.48 -9.93
CA VAL A 115 -54.41 -10.17 -9.38
C VAL A 115 -53.48 -9.12 -9.96
N ALA A 116 -54.03 -8.14 -10.71
CA ALA A 116 -53.26 -7.06 -11.31
C ALA A 116 -53.56 -5.73 -10.60
N ILE A 117 -52.56 -5.18 -9.91
CA ILE A 117 -52.63 -3.90 -9.21
C ILE A 117 -51.95 -2.84 -10.09
N THR A 118 -52.77 -2.04 -10.79
CA THR A 118 -52.33 -1.02 -11.77
C THR A 118 -52.73 0.41 -11.39
N ARG A 119 -53.32 0.59 -10.20
CA ARG A 119 -53.73 1.88 -9.65
C ARG A 119 -52.87 2.17 -8.44
N SER A 120 -52.10 3.25 -8.52
CA SER A 120 -51.21 3.71 -7.45
C SER A 120 -51.96 4.42 -6.34
N GLY A 121 -51.40 4.36 -5.13
CA GLY A 121 -51.56 5.43 -4.16
C GLY A 121 -50.80 6.69 -4.59
N ASP A 122 -50.65 7.64 -3.67
CA ASP A 122 -50.00 8.93 -3.96
C ASP A 122 -49.31 9.47 -2.69
N GLN A 123 -48.49 10.51 -2.83
CA GLN A 123 -47.95 11.28 -1.72
C GLN A 123 -48.41 12.73 -1.85
N ASP A 124 -48.97 13.33 -0.81
CA ASP A 124 -49.33 14.75 -0.81
C ASP A 124 -48.05 15.60 -0.93
N PRO A 125 -47.83 16.32 -2.05
CA PRO A 125 -46.58 17.05 -2.29
C PRO A 125 -46.41 18.27 -1.38
N SER A 126 -47.43 18.64 -0.60
CA SER A 126 -47.40 19.77 0.34
C SER A 126 -47.13 19.35 1.79
N THR A 127 -47.43 18.11 2.16
CA THR A 127 -47.23 17.58 3.53
C THR A 127 -46.24 16.42 3.61
N GLY A 128 -45.94 15.77 2.49
CA GLY A 128 -45.15 14.53 2.43
C GLY A 128 -45.89 13.29 2.91
N ILE A 129 -47.20 13.39 3.21
CA ILE A 129 -47.99 12.27 3.72
C ILE A 129 -48.26 11.27 2.58
N GLU A 130 -47.91 10.02 2.83
CA GLU A 130 -48.10 8.91 1.90
C GLU A 130 -49.49 8.29 2.07
N HIS A 131 -50.21 8.17 0.96
CA HIS A 131 -51.58 7.67 0.87
C HIS A 131 -51.61 6.33 0.14
N TYR A 132 -51.09 5.29 0.80
CA TYR A 132 -51.02 3.94 0.26
C TYR A 132 -52.41 3.37 -0.06
N ILE A 133 -52.52 2.64 -1.17
CA ILE A 133 -53.63 1.69 -1.37
C ILE A 133 -53.26 0.38 -0.66
N THR A 134 -54.09 -0.05 0.28
CA THR A 134 -53.81 -1.20 1.15
C THR A 134 -54.70 -2.39 0.82
N TYR A 135 -54.11 -3.50 0.37
CA TYR A 135 -54.77 -4.79 0.19
C TYR A 135 -54.41 -5.69 1.38
N LYS A 136 -55.38 -6.00 2.24
CA LYS A 136 -55.12 -6.73 3.48
C LYS A 136 -56.16 -7.78 3.81
N ALA A 137 -55.80 -8.73 4.66
CA ALA A 137 -56.78 -9.56 5.35
C ALA A 137 -57.77 -8.71 6.17
N TYR A 138 -59.06 -9.05 6.09
CA TYR A 138 -60.08 -8.55 7.02
C TYR A 138 -59.83 -9.08 8.45
N ASP A 139 -59.41 -10.35 8.58
CA ASP A 139 -58.99 -10.99 9.82
C ASP A 139 -57.59 -11.60 9.63
N PRO A 140 -56.52 -10.97 10.15
CA PRO A 140 -55.15 -11.50 10.04
C PRO A 140 -54.93 -12.86 10.70
N SER A 141 -55.83 -13.28 11.61
CA SER A 141 -55.77 -14.61 12.26
C SER A 141 -56.33 -15.72 11.37
N ASN A 142 -57.04 -15.36 10.29
CA ASN A 142 -57.72 -16.25 9.37
C ASN A 142 -57.52 -15.73 7.94
N LYS A 143 -56.26 -15.78 7.50
CA LYS A 143 -55.80 -15.15 6.26
C LYS A 143 -56.63 -15.61 5.05
N PRO A 144 -56.99 -14.70 4.13
CA PRO A 144 -57.56 -15.09 2.85
C PRO A 144 -56.49 -15.81 2.03
N LYS A 145 -56.90 -16.91 1.36
CA LYS A 145 -55.99 -17.77 0.59
C LYS A 145 -56.16 -17.55 -0.90
N LEU A 146 -55.14 -17.02 -1.55
CA LEU A 146 -55.02 -16.96 -3.00
C LEU A 146 -54.37 -18.27 -3.46
N LEU A 147 -55.12 -19.14 -4.13
CA LEU A 147 -54.69 -20.50 -4.51
C LEU A 147 -54.71 -20.66 -6.02
N LEU A 148 -53.60 -21.10 -6.63
CA LEU A 148 -53.56 -21.61 -7.99
C LEU A 148 -53.95 -23.12 -7.98
N PRO A 149 -55.17 -23.50 -8.43
CA PRO A 149 -55.59 -24.90 -8.32
C PRO A 149 -55.05 -25.74 -9.49
N PRO A 150 -54.89 -27.07 -9.33
CA PRO A 150 -54.18 -27.92 -10.30
C PRO A 150 -54.85 -28.03 -11.69
N ASN A 151 -56.09 -27.58 -11.81
CA ASN A 151 -56.88 -27.63 -13.04
C ASN A 151 -56.79 -26.36 -13.91
N ILE A 152 -56.08 -25.33 -13.47
CA ILE A 152 -55.72 -24.14 -14.28
C ILE A 152 -54.36 -24.41 -14.90
N LYS A 153 -54.13 -24.04 -16.17
CA LYS A 153 -52.83 -24.35 -16.79
C LYS A 153 -51.70 -23.57 -16.12
N GLY A 154 -51.94 -22.31 -15.80
CA GLY A 154 -51.02 -21.44 -15.05
C GLY A 154 -51.42 -19.97 -15.21
N VAL A 155 -50.88 -19.15 -14.32
CA VAL A 155 -50.76 -17.68 -14.47
C VAL A 155 -49.26 -17.33 -14.34
N TRP A 156 -48.82 -16.19 -14.84
CA TRP A 156 -47.45 -15.71 -14.64
C TRP A 156 -47.24 -15.25 -13.20
N ASP A 157 -48.15 -14.43 -12.69
CA ASP A 157 -48.05 -13.90 -11.33
C ASP A 157 -49.36 -14.09 -10.56
N MET A 158 -49.27 -14.54 -9.31
CA MET A 158 -50.42 -14.60 -8.41
C MET A 158 -50.87 -13.20 -7.98
N ILE A 159 -49.91 -12.29 -7.78
CA ILE A 159 -50.13 -10.84 -7.70
C ILE A 159 -49.05 -10.14 -8.52
N ASP A 160 -49.45 -9.31 -9.49
CA ASP A 160 -48.59 -8.35 -10.19
C ASP A 160 -48.89 -6.92 -9.71
N VAL A 161 -47.85 -6.18 -9.36
CA VAL A 161 -47.93 -4.80 -8.86
C VAL A 161 -47.22 -3.86 -9.83
N ASN A 162 -47.97 -3.39 -10.83
CA ASN A 162 -47.58 -2.31 -11.75
C ASN A 162 -48.10 -0.95 -11.23
N ALA A 163 -47.74 -0.59 -10.00
CA ALA A 163 -48.27 0.57 -9.28
C ALA A 163 -47.35 1.02 -8.14
N ASN A 164 -47.56 2.24 -7.65
CA ASN A 164 -46.79 2.88 -6.58
C ASN A 164 -47.62 3.08 -5.30
N TYR A 165 -46.98 3.24 -4.14
CA TYR A 165 -47.64 3.42 -2.85
C TYR A 165 -48.68 2.32 -2.57
N ILE A 166 -48.21 1.06 -2.54
CA ILE A 166 -49.05 -0.14 -2.35
C ILE A 166 -48.63 -0.89 -1.07
N ILE A 167 -49.61 -1.36 -0.30
CA ILE A 167 -49.39 -2.30 0.81
C ILE A 167 -50.13 -3.61 0.52
N ILE A 168 -49.44 -4.74 0.68
CA ILE A 168 -49.98 -6.10 0.70
C ILE A 168 -49.73 -6.67 2.10
N ASP A 169 -50.79 -6.99 2.84
CA ASP A 169 -50.69 -7.37 4.26
C ASP A 169 -51.50 -8.63 4.62
N SER A 170 -50.85 -9.58 5.28
CA SER A 170 -51.48 -10.74 5.93
C SER A 170 -52.23 -11.70 4.99
N LEU A 171 -51.74 -11.92 3.77
CA LEU A 171 -52.33 -12.88 2.83
C LEU A 171 -51.65 -14.26 2.92
N GLU A 172 -52.37 -15.32 2.55
CA GLU A 172 -51.78 -16.62 2.19
C GLU A 172 -51.84 -16.76 0.66
N ILE A 173 -50.72 -17.08 0.01
CA ILE A 173 -50.60 -17.20 -1.44
C ILE A 173 -49.92 -18.53 -1.76
N GLU A 174 -50.68 -19.47 -2.30
CA GLU A 174 -50.22 -20.82 -2.62
C GLU A 174 -50.22 -21.08 -4.13
N GLY A 175 -49.04 -21.45 -4.64
CA GLY A 175 -48.83 -21.94 -6.00
C GLY A 175 -49.13 -23.44 -6.14
N ASN A 176 -48.73 -24.03 -7.27
CA ASN A 176 -49.14 -25.39 -7.64
C ASN A 176 -48.01 -26.45 -7.51
N ASN A 177 -46.87 -26.15 -6.90
CA ASN A 177 -45.68 -27.03 -6.87
C ASN A 177 -45.96 -28.47 -6.42
N LEU A 178 -46.85 -28.68 -5.44
CA LEU A 178 -47.18 -30.00 -4.93
C LEU A 178 -47.86 -30.94 -5.97
N ASN A 179 -48.34 -30.38 -7.09
CA ASN A 179 -49.01 -31.12 -8.17
C ASN A 179 -48.23 -31.06 -9.51
N LEU A 180 -47.00 -30.54 -9.49
CA LEU A 180 -46.11 -30.47 -10.63
C LEU A 180 -44.98 -31.49 -10.51
N THR A 181 -44.46 -31.95 -11.64
CA THR A 181 -43.32 -32.87 -11.70
C THR A 181 -42.11 -32.22 -12.37
N LEU A 182 -40.91 -32.67 -12.01
CA LEU A 182 -39.67 -32.21 -12.65
C LEU A 182 -39.70 -32.40 -14.17
N ALA A 183 -40.25 -33.52 -14.63
CA ALA A 183 -40.40 -33.83 -16.06
C ALA A 183 -41.26 -32.81 -16.82
N GLU A 184 -42.24 -32.17 -16.18
CA GLU A 184 -43.04 -31.11 -16.80
C GLU A 184 -42.25 -29.79 -16.92
N GLY A 185 -41.47 -29.44 -15.88
CA GLY A 185 -40.54 -28.31 -15.93
C GLY A 185 -39.45 -28.50 -16.99
N GLU A 186 -38.85 -29.68 -17.05
CA GLU A 186 -37.86 -30.06 -18.07
C GLU A 186 -38.44 -30.06 -19.50
N ALA A 187 -39.69 -30.50 -19.68
CA ALA A 187 -40.36 -30.45 -20.97
C ALA A 187 -40.62 -29.00 -21.43
N ASN A 188 -41.04 -28.13 -20.52
CA ASN A 188 -41.21 -26.70 -20.78
C ASN A 188 -39.86 -26.02 -21.11
N TYR A 189 -38.80 -26.32 -20.35
CA TYR A 189 -37.42 -25.89 -20.66
C TYR A 189 -36.98 -26.36 -22.06
N ALA A 190 -37.16 -27.64 -22.40
CA ALA A 190 -36.75 -28.19 -23.69
C ALA A 190 -37.50 -27.52 -24.86
N SER A 191 -38.80 -27.28 -24.70
CA SER A 191 -39.61 -26.52 -25.66
C SER A 191 -39.10 -25.08 -25.82
N LYS A 192 -38.79 -24.39 -24.72
CA LYS A 192 -38.28 -23.02 -24.71
C LYS A 192 -36.93 -22.90 -25.42
N VAL A 193 -35.97 -23.77 -25.10
CA VAL A 193 -34.64 -23.80 -25.71
C VAL A 193 -34.71 -24.18 -27.20
N ALA A 194 -35.71 -24.96 -27.63
CA ALA A 194 -35.99 -25.24 -29.03
C ALA A 194 -36.69 -24.08 -29.78
N GLY A 195 -36.91 -22.93 -29.14
CA GLY A 195 -37.54 -21.74 -29.74
C GLY A 195 -39.07 -21.71 -29.67
N GLY A 196 -39.69 -22.60 -28.88
CA GLY A 196 -41.14 -22.64 -28.69
C GLY A 196 -41.68 -21.41 -27.95
N LYS A 197 -42.93 -21.04 -28.25
CA LYS A 197 -43.58 -19.78 -27.80
C LYS A 197 -44.96 -19.99 -27.14
N ASP A 198 -45.22 -21.17 -26.57
CA ASP A 198 -46.48 -21.42 -25.84
C ASP A 198 -46.40 -20.88 -24.41
N TRP A 199 -46.54 -19.56 -24.29
CA TRP A 199 -46.52 -18.85 -23.02
C TRP A 199 -47.62 -19.33 -22.05
N SER A 200 -48.75 -19.82 -22.57
CA SER A 200 -49.85 -20.32 -21.74
C SER A 200 -49.51 -21.64 -21.04
N THR A 201 -48.75 -22.52 -21.72
CA THR A 201 -48.25 -23.76 -21.13
C THR A 201 -46.99 -23.52 -20.29
N TYR A 202 -46.19 -22.51 -20.62
CA TYR A 202 -45.01 -22.14 -19.82
C TYR A 202 -45.38 -21.57 -18.45
N ALA A 203 -46.43 -20.75 -18.34
CA ALA A 203 -46.93 -20.25 -17.06
C ALA A 203 -47.09 -21.37 -16.00
N LYS A 204 -47.52 -22.57 -16.41
CA LYS A 204 -47.67 -23.76 -15.55
C LYS A 204 -46.51 -24.03 -14.61
N THR A 205 -45.29 -23.84 -15.09
CA THR A 205 -44.06 -24.15 -14.36
C THR A 205 -43.25 -22.90 -14.04
N ASN A 206 -43.79 -21.70 -14.27
CA ASN A 206 -43.08 -20.44 -14.04
C ASN A 206 -43.92 -19.40 -13.26
N THR A 207 -45.06 -19.78 -12.65
CA THR A 207 -45.87 -18.88 -11.81
C THR A 207 -45.09 -18.36 -10.60
N ASN A 208 -44.97 -17.04 -10.47
CA ASN A 208 -44.43 -16.38 -9.27
C ASN A 208 -45.54 -16.02 -8.26
N GLY A 209 -45.15 -15.75 -7.01
CA GLY A 209 -46.05 -15.31 -5.96
C GLY A 209 -46.43 -13.82 -6.09
N ILE A 210 -45.48 -12.92 -5.90
CA ILE A 210 -45.70 -11.47 -6.01
C ILE A 210 -44.59 -10.84 -6.87
N SER A 211 -44.98 -10.22 -7.98
CA SER A 211 -44.08 -9.45 -8.85
C SER A 211 -44.26 -7.94 -8.64
N LEU A 212 -43.15 -7.22 -8.51
CA LEU A 212 -43.09 -5.82 -8.08
C LEU A 212 -42.48 -4.94 -9.19
N HIS A 213 -43.27 -3.98 -9.68
CA HIS A 213 -42.96 -3.10 -10.80
C HIS A 213 -43.39 -1.66 -10.47
N GLY A 214 -42.70 -1.00 -9.53
CA GLY A 214 -43.06 0.34 -9.06
C GLY A 214 -42.22 0.82 -7.88
N HIS A 215 -42.71 1.83 -7.15
CA HIS A 215 -42.02 2.37 -5.98
C HIS A 215 -42.92 2.56 -4.76
N HIS A 216 -42.33 2.60 -3.57
CA HIS A 216 -43.05 2.70 -2.30
C HIS A 216 -44.04 1.52 -2.15
N ILE A 217 -43.51 0.29 -2.08
CA ILE A 217 -44.32 -0.94 -2.00
C ILE A 217 -43.94 -1.72 -0.75
N ILE A 218 -44.94 -2.16 0.03
CA ILE A 218 -44.74 -2.93 1.25
C ILE A 218 -45.46 -4.29 1.14
N VAL A 219 -44.71 -5.39 1.25
CA VAL A 219 -45.25 -6.76 1.34
C VAL A 219 -44.97 -7.29 2.74
N LYS A 220 -46.03 -7.56 3.52
CA LYS A 220 -45.85 -7.93 4.93
C LYS A 220 -46.78 -8.96 5.51
N ASN A 221 -46.33 -9.57 6.60
CA ASN A 221 -47.05 -10.54 7.44
C ASN A 221 -47.66 -11.71 6.65
N SER A 222 -47.22 -11.95 5.43
CA SER A 222 -47.86 -12.85 4.46
C SER A 222 -47.13 -14.19 4.38
N HIS A 223 -47.83 -15.20 3.86
CA HIS A 223 -47.30 -16.55 3.67
C HIS A 223 -47.34 -16.85 2.16
N ILE A 224 -46.17 -16.95 1.52
CA ILE A 224 -46.04 -17.09 0.06
C ILE A 224 -45.27 -18.37 -0.25
N HIS A 225 -45.94 -19.37 -0.82
CA HIS A 225 -45.36 -20.70 -0.92
C HIS A 225 -45.83 -21.54 -2.11
N HIS A 226 -45.06 -22.60 -2.42
CA HIS A 226 -45.34 -23.56 -3.49
C HIS A 226 -45.39 -22.96 -4.91
N MET A 227 -44.72 -21.83 -5.16
CA MET A 227 -44.64 -21.18 -6.48
C MET A 227 -43.65 -21.88 -7.42
N ALA A 228 -44.03 -22.07 -8.69
CA ALA A 228 -43.18 -22.74 -9.66
C ALA A 228 -42.00 -21.86 -10.12
N GLY A 229 -42.25 -20.55 -10.20
CA GLY A 229 -41.26 -19.46 -10.24
C GLY A 229 -41.03 -18.87 -8.84
N GLY A 230 -40.64 -17.59 -8.78
CA GLY A 230 -40.16 -16.94 -7.55
C GLY A 230 -41.23 -16.70 -6.48
N GLY A 231 -40.78 -16.44 -5.24
CA GLY A 231 -41.68 -16.07 -4.13
C GLY A 231 -42.15 -14.62 -4.24
N VAL A 232 -41.28 -13.67 -3.88
CA VAL A 232 -41.50 -12.23 -4.01
C VAL A 232 -40.33 -11.61 -4.77
N GLY A 233 -40.57 -10.86 -5.85
CA GLY A 233 -39.46 -10.25 -6.57
C GLY A 233 -39.87 -9.21 -7.61
N GLY A 234 -38.88 -8.68 -8.32
CA GLY A 234 -39.07 -7.61 -9.30
C GLY A 234 -37.95 -6.58 -9.22
N GLY A 235 -38.27 -5.32 -9.48
CA GLY A 235 -37.32 -4.21 -9.40
C GLY A 235 -38.03 -2.87 -9.22
N GLY A 236 -37.40 -1.94 -8.52
CA GLY A 236 -38.02 -0.65 -8.25
C GLY A 236 -37.24 0.22 -7.28
N ASP A 237 -37.96 0.94 -6.42
CA ASP A 237 -37.39 1.80 -5.37
C ASP A 237 -38.31 1.91 -4.15
N TYR A 238 -37.77 2.20 -2.96
CA TYR A 238 -38.58 2.30 -1.74
C TYR A 238 -39.45 1.04 -1.46
N ILE A 239 -38.87 -0.16 -1.57
CA ILE A 239 -39.58 -1.44 -1.38
C ILE A 239 -39.25 -2.05 -0.02
N THR A 240 -40.27 -2.50 0.73
CA THR A 240 -40.11 -3.23 1.99
C THR A 240 -40.78 -4.61 1.92
N VAL A 241 -40.03 -5.66 2.24
CA VAL A 241 -40.54 -7.04 2.41
C VAL A 241 -40.29 -7.44 3.86
N GLU A 242 -41.34 -7.51 4.68
CA GLU A 242 -41.19 -7.69 6.14
C GLU A 242 -42.11 -8.75 6.79
N ASN A 243 -41.59 -9.47 7.79
CA ASN A 243 -42.35 -10.42 8.61
C ASN A 243 -43.07 -11.53 7.80
N ASN A 244 -42.56 -11.92 6.62
CA ASN A 244 -43.21 -12.94 5.77
C ASN A 244 -42.62 -14.34 6.00
N ASP A 245 -43.43 -15.37 5.73
CA ASP A 245 -43.00 -16.76 5.59
C ASP A 245 -42.99 -17.11 4.09
N ILE A 246 -41.80 -17.35 3.51
CA ILE A 246 -41.62 -17.48 2.05
C ILE A 246 -40.86 -18.76 1.73
N HIS A 247 -41.55 -19.78 1.21
CA HIS A 247 -40.91 -21.10 1.08
C HIS A 247 -41.38 -22.01 -0.05
N SER A 248 -40.53 -22.99 -0.37
CA SER A 248 -40.83 -24.05 -1.34
C SER A 248 -41.16 -23.52 -2.75
N ASN A 249 -40.50 -22.41 -3.15
CA ASN A 249 -40.67 -21.74 -4.44
C ASN A 249 -39.54 -22.07 -5.43
N SER A 250 -39.62 -21.56 -6.66
CA SER A 250 -38.64 -21.70 -7.77
C SER A 250 -38.45 -23.12 -8.35
N TRP A 251 -39.20 -24.12 -7.89
CA TRP A 251 -38.89 -25.54 -8.16
C TRP A 251 -38.84 -25.94 -9.63
N TYR A 252 -39.68 -25.38 -10.50
CA TYR A 252 -39.89 -25.90 -11.86
C TYR A 252 -39.70 -24.86 -12.97
N THR A 253 -39.34 -23.64 -12.61
CA THR A 253 -39.07 -22.54 -13.54
C THR A 253 -37.83 -22.80 -14.37
N PHE A 254 -37.88 -22.40 -15.64
CA PHE A 254 -36.71 -22.36 -16.52
C PHE A 254 -36.07 -20.95 -16.56
N TYR A 255 -36.55 -20.04 -15.71
CA TYR A 255 -35.90 -18.79 -15.31
C TYR A 255 -35.30 -18.98 -13.91
N ALA A 256 -34.12 -18.42 -13.66
CA ALA A 256 -33.38 -18.63 -12.43
C ALA A 256 -33.89 -17.75 -11.28
N THR A 257 -35.02 -18.12 -10.66
CA THR A 257 -35.68 -17.32 -9.61
C THR A 257 -35.27 -17.74 -8.19
N SER A 258 -35.55 -16.89 -7.20
CA SER A 258 -35.24 -17.12 -5.78
C SER A 258 -36.47 -16.92 -4.88
N GLY A 259 -36.33 -17.14 -3.56
CA GLY A 259 -37.40 -16.88 -2.59
C GLY A 259 -37.79 -15.39 -2.54
N ILE A 260 -36.79 -14.53 -2.32
CA ILE A 260 -36.88 -13.08 -2.50
C ILE A 260 -35.82 -12.66 -3.54
N SER A 261 -36.18 -11.88 -4.57
CA SER A 261 -35.23 -11.42 -5.61
C SER A 261 -35.48 -10.00 -6.10
N PHE A 262 -34.49 -9.12 -5.96
CA PHE A 262 -34.49 -7.78 -6.55
C PHE A 262 -33.52 -7.71 -7.73
N MET A 263 -33.95 -7.13 -8.85
CA MET A 263 -33.13 -6.95 -10.05
C MET A 263 -33.54 -5.73 -10.87
N ASN A 264 -32.57 -5.07 -11.52
CA ASN A 264 -32.78 -3.84 -12.29
C ASN A 264 -33.45 -2.70 -11.47
N ASP A 265 -33.11 -2.60 -10.18
CA ASP A 265 -33.59 -1.51 -9.32
C ASP A 265 -33.26 -0.14 -9.91
N THR A 266 -34.16 0.82 -9.72
CA THR A 266 -34.10 2.13 -10.41
C THR A 266 -34.36 3.25 -9.43
N ASP A 267 -33.36 4.11 -9.18
CA ASP A 267 -33.54 5.29 -8.33
C ASP A 267 -34.60 6.25 -8.92
N ILE A 268 -35.66 6.53 -8.16
CA ILE A 268 -36.68 7.54 -8.54
C ILE A 268 -36.27 8.96 -8.12
N ASP A 269 -35.23 9.09 -7.30
CA ASP A 269 -34.75 10.34 -6.72
C ASP A 269 -33.20 10.35 -6.58
N SER A 270 -32.68 11.29 -5.80
CA SER A 270 -31.25 11.40 -5.50
C SER A 270 -30.88 11.01 -4.05
N ASN A 271 -31.77 10.31 -3.36
CA ASN A 271 -31.51 9.81 -2.01
C ASN A 271 -30.57 8.61 -2.07
N ILE A 272 -29.42 8.73 -1.43
CA ILE A 272 -28.38 7.69 -1.33
C ILE A 272 -27.96 7.43 0.12
N THR A 273 -28.63 8.06 1.10
CA THR A 273 -28.29 7.94 2.53
C THR A 273 -29.21 6.96 3.25
N ASP A 274 -30.48 6.95 2.89
CA ASP A 274 -31.48 6.12 3.55
C ASP A 274 -31.53 4.71 2.94
N TYR A 275 -32.00 3.74 3.71
CA TYR A 275 -32.31 2.42 3.17
C TYR A 275 -33.62 2.47 2.39
N LYS A 276 -33.52 2.26 1.08
CA LYS A 276 -34.63 2.35 0.14
C LYS A 276 -35.19 0.97 -0.22
N ILE A 277 -34.38 -0.09 -0.20
CA ILE A 277 -34.89 -1.47 -0.31
C ILE A 277 -34.59 -2.23 0.98
N ILE A 278 -35.63 -2.75 1.64
CA ILE A 278 -35.56 -3.32 2.99
C ILE A 278 -36.18 -4.73 3.00
N VAL A 279 -35.41 -5.73 3.39
CA VAL A 279 -35.85 -7.11 3.59
C VAL A 279 -35.62 -7.47 5.06
N ARG A 280 -36.68 -7.54 5.87
CA ARG A 280 -36.52 -7.72 7.33
C ARG A 280 -37.43 -8.75 7.98
N ASN A 281 -36.93 -9.43 9.01
CA ASN A 281 -37.71 -10.34 9.85
C ASN A 281 -38.43 -11.48 9.07
N ASN A 282 -37.99 -11.82 7.85
CA ASN A 282 -38.62 -12.87 7.06
C ASN A 282 -38.03 -14.24 7.39
N ARG A 283 -38.84 -15.29 7.26
CA ARG A 283 -38.40 -16.69 7.23
C ARG A 283 -38.42 -17.17 5.78
N VAL A 284 -37.26 -17.51 5.22
CA VAL A 284 -37.10 -17.79 3.77
C VAL A 284 -36.37 -19.11 3.54
N TYR A 285 -37.08 -20.14 3.06
CA TYR A 285 -36.55 -21.51 3.05
C TYR A 285 -37.03 -22.41 1.92
N ASP A 286 -36.29 -23.48 1.64
CA ASP A 286 -36.67 -24.54 0.70
C ASP A 286 -37.00 -24.07 -0.75
N ASN A 287 -36.61 -22.84 -1.09
CA ASN A 287 -36.65 -22.34 -2.46
C ASN A 287 -35.48 -22.98 -3.23
N GLU A 288 -35.69 -23.47 -4.45
CA GLU A 288 -34.68 -24.25 -5.19
C GLU A 288 -35.00 -24.27 -6.68
N THR A 289 -34.02 -24.08 -7.57
CA THR A 289 -34.19 -24.27 -9.02
C THR A 289 -33.83 -25.71 -9.42
N LYS A 290 -34.83 -26.55 -9.67
CA LYS A 290 -34.63 -27.97 -10.07
C LYS A 290 -34.50 -28.14 -11.59
N VAL A 291 -34.76 -27.07 -12.35
CA VAL A 291 -34.69 -27.02 -13.82
C VAL A 291 -33.61 -26.01 -14.22
N LYS A 292 -32.99 -26.25 -15.38
CA LYS A 292 -31.92 -25.39 -15.92
C LYS A 292 -32.46 -24.05 -16.42
N TRP A 293 -31.66 -23.01 -16.29
CA TRP A 293 -31.97 -21.71 -16.89
C TRP A 293 -31.84 -21.76 -18.41
N GLU A 294 -32.85 -21.31 -19.14
CA GLU A 294 -32.87 -21.31 -20.62
C GLU A 294 -31.70 -20.53 -21.25
N LYS A 295 -31.27 -19.43 -20.60
CA LYS A 295 -30.24 -18.52 -21.11
C LYS A 295 -28.82 -19.10 -21.04
N THR A 296 -28.44 -19.67 -19.89
CA THR A 296 -27.11 -20.26 -19.66
C THR A 296 -27.04 -21.74 -20.01
N LYS A 297 -28.20 -22.43 -20.02
CA LYS A 297 -28.34 -23.90 -20.20
C LYS A 297 -27.69 -24.71 -19.05
N GLY A 298 -27.34 -24.05 -17.96
CA GLY A 298 -26.89 -24.62 -16.69
C GLY A 298 -27.92 -24.42 -15.59
N TYR A 299 -27.63 -24.90 -14.39
CA TYR A 299 -28.38 -24.53 -13.19
C TYR A 299 -27.88 -23.16 -12.69
N SER A 300 -28.76 -22.40 -12.03
CA SER A 300 -28.46 -21.11 -11.42
C SER A 300 -29.53 -20.82 -10.36
N ASP A 301 -29.17 -20.06 -9.33
CA ASP A 301 -30.08 -19.49 -8.34
C ASP A 301 -30.90 -20.49 -7.53
N GLY A 302 -32.18 -20.21 -7.24
CA GLY A 302 -32.88 -20.86 -6.14
C GLY A 302 -32.38 -20.39 -4.77
N ASN A 303 -31.89 -19.15 -4.67
CA ASN A 303 -31.39 -18.58 -3.42
C ASN A 303 -32.55 -18.31 -2.44
N GLY A 304 -32.22 -18.07 -1.17
CA GLY A 304 -33.16 -17.50 -0.22
C GLY A 304 -33.50 -16.05 -0.56
N ILE A 305 -32.51 -15.17 -0.46
CA ILE A 305 -32.60 -13.73 -0.77
C ILE A 305 -31.49 -13.38 -1.76
N ILE A 306 -31.82 -12.72 -2.88
CA ILE A 306 -30.84 -12.21 -3.84
C ILE A 306 -31.09 -10.75 -4.23
N PHE A 307 -30.00 -10.00 -4.41
CA PHE A 307 -29.95 -8.75 -5.18
C PHE A 307 -29.07 -8.99 -6.40
N ASP A 308 -29.58 -8.69 -7.61
CA ASP A 308 -29.13 -9.27 -8.87
C ASP A 308 -29.07 -8.23 -10.01
N VAL A 309 -27.88 -8.03 -10.59
CA VAL A 309 -27.63 -7.17 -11.77
C VAL A 309 -28.26 -5.77 -11.69
N ASP A 310 -27.84 -4.99 -10.70
CA ASP A 310 -28.35 -3.64 -10.46
C ASP A 310 -27.25 -2.61 -10.14
N GLU A 311 -26.02 -2.81 -10.63
CA GLU A 311 -24.84 -1.97 -10.35
C GLU A 311 -25.02 -0.45 -10.57
N THR A 312 -26.03 -0.05 -11.36
CA THR A 312 -26.36 1.36 -11.61
C THR A 312 -27.17 2.03 -10.50
N TYR A 313 -27.77 1.24 -9.60
CA TYR A 313 -28.58 1.71 -8.48
C TYR A 313 -27.70 2.24 -7.35
N LYS A 314 -28.07 3.40 -6.79
CA LYS A 314 -27.26 4.18 -5.84
C LYS A 314 -27.86 4.24 -4.44
N GLY A 315 -29.16 3.97 -4.31
CA GLY A 315 -29.81 3.81 -3.02
C GLY A 315 -29.18 2.72 -2.16
N LYS A 316 -29.28 2.84 -0.83
CA LYS A 316 -28.83 1.79 0.08
C LYS A 316 -29.90 0.72 0.25
N LYS A 317 -29.46 -0.52 0.46
CA LYS A 317 -30.34 -1.67 0.69
C LYS A 317 -30.02 -2.32 2.04
N LEU A 318 -31.03 -2.91 2.69
CA LEU A 318 -30.92 -3.50 4.03
C LEU A 318 -31.55 -4.89 4.07
N VAL A 319 -30.81 -5.87 4.57
CA VAL A 319 -31.26 -7.23 4.87
C VAL A 319 -31.02 -7.49 6.35
N VAL A 320 -32.06 -7.51 7.18
CA VAL A 320 -31.90 -7.52 8.65
C VAL A 320 -32.83 -8.49 9.39
N ASN A 321 -32.33 -9.18 10.42
CA ASN A 321 -33.10 -10.11 11.25
C ASN A 321 -33.83 -11.23 10.47
N ASN A 322 -33.39 -11.63 9.27
CA ASN A 322 -34.03 -12.72 8.53
C ASN A 322 -33.48 -14.09 8.95
N ILE A 323 -34.32 -15.12 8.83
CA ILE A 323 -33.96 -16.53 9.01
C ILE A 323 -34.01 -17.21 7.65
N VAL A 324 -32.84 -17.59 7.11
CA VAL A 324 -32.69 -18.05 5.72
C VAL A 324 -32.02 -19.42 5.67
N TYR A 325 -32.77 -20.48 5.37
CA TYR A 325 -32.27 -21.85 5.54
C TYR A 325 -32.78 -22.86 4.51
N ASN A 326 -32.02 -23.94 4.29
CA ASN A 326 -32.41 -25.07 3.45
C ASN A 326 -32.80 -24.74 2.00
N ASN A 327 -32.43 -23.57 1.48
CA ASN A 327 -32.61 -23.19 0.07
C ASN A 327 -31.61 -23.94 -0.82
N GLY A 328 -31.94 -24.09 -2.10
CA GLY A 328 -31.18 -24.85 -3.10
C GLY A 328 -29.97 -24.12 -3.66
N GLY A 329 -30.07 -22.80 -3.82
CA GLY A 329 -28.94 -21.89 -4.07
C GLY A 329 -28.47 -21.25 -2.76
N GLY A 330 -27.76 -20.11 -2.85
CA GLY A 330 -27.20 -19.41 -1.68
C GLY A 330 -28.26 -18.95 -0.68
N GLY A 331 -27.84 -18.59 0.54
CA GLY A 331 -28.74 -18.04 1.54
C GLY A 331 -29.08 -16.58 1.22
N ILE A 332 -28.13 -15.67 1.48
CA ILE A 332 -28.20 -14.26 1.11
C ILE A 332 -27.08 -13.99 0.11
N HIS A 333 -27.46 -13.67 -1.13
CA HIS A 333 -26.52 -13.51 -2.26
C HIS A 333 -26.61 -12.09 -2.83
N ILE A 334 -25.48 -11.38 -2.87
CA ILE A 334 -25.36 -10.07 -3.48
C ILE A 334 -24.57 -10.26 -4.79
N TYR A 335 -25.27 -10.45 -5.90
CA TYR A 335 -24.65 -10.69 -7.20
C TYR A 335 -24.74 -9.43 -8.05
N ARG A 336 -23.59 -8.81 -8.37
CA ARG A 336 -23.55 -7.60 -9.22
C ARG A 336 -24.55 -6.52 -8.75
N SER A 337 -24.56 -6.29 -7.44
CA SER A 337 -25.39 -5.30 -6.74
C SER A 337 -24.53 -4.55 -5.73
N HIS A 338 -24.90 -3.31 -5.40
CA HIS A 338 -24.04 -2.39 -4.65
C HIS A 338 -24.78 -1.78 -3.44
N ASN A 339 -24.01 -1.32 -2.43
CA ASN A 339 -24.50 -0.60 -1.25
C ASN A 339 -25.51 -1.39 -0.39
N VAL A 340 -25.30 -2.71 -0.24
CA VAL A 340 -26.20 -3.61 0.50
C VAL A 340 -25.65 -3.91 1.90
N HIS A 341 -26.43 -3.60 2.93
CA HIS A 341 -26.11 -3.95 4.31
C HIS A 341 -26.87 -5.21 4.73
N VAL A 342 -26.17 -6.21 5.25
CA VAL A 342 -26.70 -7.51 5.69
C VAL A 342 -26.36 -7.68 7.17
N ILE A 343 -27.35 -7.51 8.05
CA ILE A 343 -27.12 -7.29 9.49
C ILE A 343 -27.96 -8.26 10.33
N ASN A 344 -27.36 -8.92 11.32
CA ASN A 344 -28.11 -9.74 12.29
C ASN A 344 -29.03 -10.80 11.65
N ASN A 345 -28.63 -11.46 10.56
CA ASN A 345 -29.40 -12.57 9.97
C ASN A 345 -28.91 -13.92 10.49
N THR A 346 -29.78 -14.93 10.48
CA THR A 346 -29.41 -16.33 10.75
C THR A 346 -29.55 -17.15 9.47
N ILE A 347 -28.43 -17.69 8.99
CA ILE A 347 -28.32 -18.34 7.68
C ILE A 347 -27.83 -19.79 7.89
N TYR A 348 -28.62 -20.79 7.50
CA TYR A 348 -28.35 -22.19 7.88
C TYR A 348 -28.54 -23.19 6.73
N HIS A 349 -27.51 -23.95 6.39
CA HIS A 349 -27.55 -25.04 5.41
C HIS A 349 -28.32 -24.68 4.13
N ASN A 350 -27.99 -23.57 3.46
CA ASN A 350 -28.47 -23.32 2.10
C ASN A 350 -27.60 -24.13 1.11
N SER A 351 -27.62 -23.79 -0.18
CA SER A 351 -26.95 -24.54 -1.26
C SER A 351 -27.29 -26.05 -1.22
N ARG A 352 -28.58 -26.37 -1.04
CA ARG A 352 -29.08 -27.76 -1.00
C ARG A 352 -29.07 -28.44 -2.38
N SER A 353 -28.99 -27.69 -3.47
CA SER A 353 -29.10 -28.25 -4.83
C SER A 353 -27.82 -29.00 -5.21
N PRO A 354 -27.87 -30.28 -5.59
CA PRO A 354 -26.69 -31.06 -5.95
C PRO A 354 -26.03 -30.63 -7.29
N ASN A 355 -26.54 -29.55 -7.90
CA ASN A 355 -26.03 -28.98 -9.15
C ASN A 355 -25.44 -27.57 -8.97
N LEU A 356 -25.45 -27.03 -7.75
CA LEU A 356 -24.95 -25.70 -7.40
C LEU A 356 -24.03 -25.81 -6.19
N ALA A 357 -23.16 -24.82 -6.02
CA ALA A 357 -22.27 -24.69 -4.87
C ALA A 357 -22.06 -23.19 -4.60
N TYR A 358 -23.07 -22.56 -4.03
CA TYR A 358 -23.07 -21.12 -3.74
C TYR A 358 -22.87 -20.92 -2.23
N PRO A 359 -21.97 -20.02 -1.79
CA PRO A 359 -21.83 -19.75 -0.37
C PRO A 359 -23.16 -19.32 0.25
N ASN A 360 -23.39 -19.71 1.50
CA ASN A 360 -24.57 -19.29 2.28
C ASN A 360 -24.77 -17.77 2.28
N MET A 361 -23.66 -17.03 2.28
CA MET A 361 -23.58 -15.59 2.35
C MET A 361 -22.51 -15.17 1.35
N ASP A 362 -22.88 -14.58 0.22
CA ASP A 362 -21.91 -14.24 -0.85
C ASP A 362 -22.08 -12.81 -1.34
N VAL A 363 -20.94 -12.17 -1.66
CA VAL A 363 -20.89 -10.92 -2.43
C VAL A 363 -20.11 -11.19 -3.71
N GLN A 364 -20.82 -11.58 -4.75
CA GLN A 364 -20.24 -11.95 -6.03
C GLN A 364 -20.25 -10.73 -6.97
N SER A 365 -19.09 -10.10 -7.13
CA SER A 365 -18.90 -8.86 -7.92
C SER A 365 -19.78 -7.68 -7.47
N GLY A 366 -20.16 -7.64 -6.19
CA GLY A 366 -20.87 -6.51 -5.57
C GLY A 366 -19.93 -5.65 -4.73
N ASP A 367 -20.20 -4.34 -4.65
CA ASP A 367 -19.32 -3.37 -3.99
C ASP A 367 -20.04 -2.63 -2.84
N ASN A 368 -19.27 -2.17 -1.87
CA ASN A 368 -19.72 -1.38 -0.73
C ASN A 368 -20.75 -2.10 0.17
N ALA A 369 -20.71 -3.43 0.20
CA ALA A 369 -21.61 -4.23 1.03
C ALA A 369 -21.07 -4.35 2.48
N VAL A 370 -21.97 -4.43 3.46
CA VAL A 370 -21.62 -4.45 4.90
C VAL A 370 -22.31 -5.61 5.59
N PHE A 371 -21.54 -6.60 6.03
CA PHE A 371 -22.02 -7.81 6.69
C PHE A 371 -21.63 -7.77 8.17
N LEU A 372 -22.64 -7.62 9.05
CA LEU A 372 -22.44 -7.48 10.51
C LEU A 372 -23.33 -8.45 11.29
N ASN A 373 -22.79 -9.03 12.37
CA ASN A 373 -23.56 -9.81 13.35
C ASN A 373 -24.39 -10.97 12.77
N ASN A 374 -24.06 -11.50 11.60
CA ASN A 374 -24.81 -12.62 11.02
C ASN A 374 -24.25 -13.95 11.53
N VAL A 375 -25.13 -14.95 11.70
CA VAL A 375 -24.71 -16.35 11.81
C VAL A 375 -24.83 -16.99 10.43
N SER A 376 -23.79 -17.72 9.98
CA SER A 376 -23.85 -18.52 8.75
C SER A 376 -23.22 -19.91 8.93
N VAL A 377 -24.03 -20.95 8.75
CA VAL A 377 -23.64 -22.36 8.94
C VAL A 377 -23.66 -23.10 7.61
N ALA A 378 -22.48 -23.35 7.04
CA ALA A 378 -22.32 -24.13 5.80
C ALA A 378 -22.76 -25.58 5.99
N ARG A 379 -23.13 -26.25 4.89
CA ARG A 379 -23.27 -27.71 4.88
C ARG A 379 -21.91 -28.38 5.01
N ASP A 380 -21.87 -29.56 5.62
CA ASP A 380 -20.69 -30.44 5.66
C ASP A 380 -20.54 -31.22 4.34
N GLU A 381 -20.44 -30.48 3.24
CA GLU A 381 -20.41 -31.00 1.86
C GLU A 381 -19.25 -30.35 1.07
N ALA A 382 -18.68 -31.06 0.11
CA ALA A 382 -17.47 -30.63 -0.59
C ALA A 382 -17.76 -29.48 -1.57
N GLY A 383 -17.10 -28.33 -1.38
CA GLY A 383 -17.32 -27.13 -2.18
C GLY A 383 -18.33 -26.16 -1.57
N GLU A 384 -18.98 -26.53 -0.47
CA GLU A 384 -19.88 -25.65 0.28
C GLU A 384 -19.13 -24.73 1.25
N TYR A 385 -19.63 -23.50 1.42
CA TYR A 385 -18.97 -22.45 2.21
C TYR A 385 -19.95 -21.55 2.97
N ALA A 386 -19.53 -21.10 4.16
CA ALA A 386 -20.30 -20.22 5.03
C ALA A 386 -20.28 -18.77 4.54
N ASN A 387 -19.21 -18.36 3.85
CA ASN A 387 -19.06 -17.04 3.26
C ASN A 387 -18.33 -17.05 1.90
N GLY A 388 -18.59 -16.01 1.11
CA GLY A 388 -17.92 -15.68 -0.13
C GLY A 388 -17.84 -14.16 -0.33
N ASN A 389 -16.81 -13.73 -1.04
CA ASN A 389 -16.64 -12.35 -1.49
C ASN A 389 -15.71 -12.35 -2.70
N SER A 390 -16.18 -11.83 -3.82
CA SER A 390 -15.39 -11.57 -5.03
C SER A 390 -15.59 -10.14 -5.56
N GLY A 391 -16.18 -9.27 -4.74
CA GLY A 391 -16.34 -7.85 -5.03
C GLY A 391 -15.50 -6.98 -4.08
N PHE A 392 -15.61 -5.67 -4.23
CA PHE A 392 -14.65 -4.73 -3.66
C PHE A 392 -15.25 -3.88 -2.55
N ASN A 393 -14.38 -3.41 -1.64
CA ASN A 393 -14.78 -2.51 -0.57
C ASN A 393 -15.88 -3.06 0.38
N ASN A 394 -16.04 -4.37 0.42
CA ASN A 394 -17.01 -5.05 1.28
C ASN A 394 -16.44 -5.22 2.70
N LEU A 395 -17.24 -4.89 3.71
CA LEU A 395 -16.89 -5.03 5.13
C LEU A 395 -17.57 -6.28 5.69
N PHE A 396 -16.77 -7.19 6.25
CA PHE A 396 -17.21 -8.33 7.03
C PHE A 396 -16.68 -8.16 8.45
N ALA A 397 -17.57 -8.05 9.44
CA ALA A 397 -17.19 -7.94 10.84
C ALA A 397 -18.21 -8.55 11.81
N ASN A 398 -17.73 -9.10 12.93
CA ASN A 398 -18.54 -9.71 14.00
C ASN A 398 -19.55 -10.77 13.51
N ASN A 399 -19.33 -11.40 12.35
CA ASN A 399 -20.11 -12.56 11.91
C ASN A 399 -19.59 -13.84 12.58
N LEU A 400 -20.49 -14.81 12.81
CA LEU A 400 -20.18 -16.14 13.31
C LEU A 400 -20.42 -17.17 12.21
N TYR A 401 -19.38 -17.93 11.88
CA TYR A 401 -19.40 -18.97 10.87
C TYR A 401 -19.34 -20.37 11.49
N SER A 402 -19.90 -21.36 10.82
CA SER A 402 -19.68 -22.77 11.11
C SER A 402 -19.59 -23.57 9.80
N GLY A 403 -18.78 -24.64 9.80
CA GLY A 403 -18.37 -25.35 8.59
C GLY A 403 -17.26 -24.62 7.81
N ASN A 404 -17.08 -25.01 6.54
CA ASN A 404 -16.06 -24.44 5.66
C ASN A 404 -16.23 -22.92 5.53
N THR A 405 -15.17 -22.15 5.77
CA THR A 405 -15.18 -20.69 5.75
C THR A 405 -14.01 -20.22 4.88
N ARG A 406 -14.25 -19.32 3.91
CA ARG A 406 -13.23 -18.92 2.92
C ARG A 406 -12.23 -17.90 3.47
N PHE A 407 -12.72 -16.95 4.28
CA PHE A 407 -11.92 -15.89 4.87
C PHE A 407 -12.55 -15.43 6.19
N LEU A 408 -11.81 -14.67 6.98
CA LEU A 408 -12.31 -13.97 8.17
C LEU A 408 -11.96 -12.49 8.08
N GLY A 409 -12.96 -11.64 8.30
CA GLY A 409 -12.84 -10.22 8.50
C GLY A 409 -12.63 -9.85 9.97
N MET A 410 -13.15 -8.69 10.38
CA MET A 410 -12.86 -8.10 11.69
C MET A 410 -13.67 -8.78 12.82
N ASN A 411 -12.98 -9.30 13.84
CA ASN A 411 -13.59 -9.96 15.01
C ASN A 411 -14.46 -11.20 14.70
N GLU A 412 -14.30 -11.80 13.52
CA GLU A 412 -15.10 -12.97 13.09
C GLU A 412 -14.54 -14.29 13.63
N ARG A 413 -15.41 -15.30 13.75
CA ARG A 413 -15.08 -16.60 14.37
C ARG A 413 -15.71 -17.75 13.60
N VAL A 414 -15.02 -18.89 13.54
CA VAL A 414 -15.57 -20.17 13.05
C VAL A 414 -15.85 -21.09 14.23
N LEU A 415 -17.10 -21.12 14.72
CA LEU A 415 -17.56 -21.96 15.82
C LEU A 415 -19.05 -22.31 15.65
N ASP A 416 -19.42 -23.50 16.12
CA ASP A 416 -20.81 -23.95 16.24
C ASP A 416 -21.67 -22.95 17.04
N PRO A 417 -22.76 -22.39 16.46
CA PRO A 417 -23.61 -21.40 17.11
C PRO A 417 -24.51 -21.97 18.22
N LYS A 418 -24.57 -23.28 18.42
CA LYS A 418 -25.39 -23.94 19.45
C LYS A 418 -26.87 -23.57 19.37
N PHE A 419 -27.53 -23.89 18.26
CA PHE A 419 -28.98 -23.71 18.15
C PHE A 419 -29.77 -24.73 19.00
N VAL A 420 -30.97 -24.37 19.44
CA VAL A 420 -31.84 -25.25 20.26
C VAL A 420 -32.26 -26.51 19.50
N SER A 421 -32.59 -26.41 18.21
CA SER A 421 -32.83 -27.57 17.36
C SER A 421 -32.55 -27.29 15.88
N GLU A 422 -31.78 -28.18 15.26
CA GLU A 422 -31.33 -28.08 13.87
C GLU A 422 -31.99 -29.15 12.97
N THR A 423 -33.02 -29.82 13.47
CA THR A 423 -33.64 -30.97 12.78
C THR A 423 -34.72 -30.52 11.80
N GLU A 424 -34.81 -31.16 10.63
CA GLU A 424 -35.84 -30.87 9.61
C GLU A 424 -37.28 -30.96 10.15
N ALA A 425 -37.51 -31.77 11.17
CA ALA A 425 -38.82 -31.91 11.83
C ALA A 425 -39.16 -30.75 12.77
N ALA A 426 -38.17 -29.97 13.23
CA ALA A 426 -38.32 -28.88 14.19
C ALA A 426 -37.10 -27.95 14.18
N TYR A 427 -36.98 -27.06 13.19
CA TYR A 427 -35.97 -26.01 13.22
C TYR A 427 -36.30 -24.96 14.29
N ASP A 428 -35.36 -24.73 15.19
CA ASP A 428 -35.39 -23.73 16.26
C ASP A 428 -33.97 -23.13 16.41
N PHE A 429 -33.78 -21.95 15.82
CA PHE A 429 -32.49 -21.26 15.77
C PHE A 429 -32.27 -20.28 16.94
N HIS A 430 -33.03 -20.41 18.03
CA HIS A 430 -32.66 -19.78 19.30
C HIS A 430 -31.32 -20.34 19.79
N LEU A 431 -30.54 -19.51 20.49
CA LEU A 431 -29.24 -19.88 21.02
C LEU A 431 -29.37 -20.67 22.33
N GLN A 432 -28.56 -21.72 22.51
CA GLN A 432 -28.36 -22.37 23.81
C GLN A 432 -27.46 -21.52 24.73
N ALA A 433 -27.53 -21.75 26.03
CA ALA A 433 -26.90 -20.92 27.07
C ALA A 433 -25.35 -20.88 27.02
N ASP A 434 -24.70 -21.77 26.28
CA ASP A 434 -23.25 -21.82 26.05
C ASP A 434 -22.85 -21.40 24.63
N SER A 435 -23.76 -20.80 23.86
CA SER A 435 -23.52 -20.34 22.50
C SER A 435 -22.41 -19.27 22.41
N PRO A 436 -21.49 -19.39 21.43
CA PRO A 436 -20.45 -18.38 21.19
C PRO A 436 -20.96 -17.08 20.56
N ALA A 437 -22.22 -17.03 20.12
CA ALA A 437 -22.88 -15.84 19.56
C ALA A 437 -23.36 -14.84 20.63
N ILE A 438 -23.52 -15.29 21.88
CA ILE A 438 -24.07 -14.48 22.98
C ILE A 438 -23.13 -13.35 23.38
N ASP A 439 -23.68 -12.13 23.51
CA ASP A 439 -23.00 -10.86 23.83
C ASP A 439 -21.76 -10.55 22.93
N TYR A 440 -21.66 -11.12 21.72
CA TYR A 440 -20.46 -10.99 20.86
C TYR A 440 -20.67 -10.10 19.61
N GLY A 441 -21.90 -9.66 19.36
CA GLY A 441 -22.24 -8.73 18.28
C GLY A 441 -21.82 -7.29 18.55
N THR A 442 -21.57 -6.54 17.48
CA THR A 442 -21.38 -5.09 17.53
C THR A 442 -22.74 -4.37 17.64
N ARG A 443 -22.80 -3.25 18.38
CA ARG A 443 -23.94 -2.32 18.27
C ARG A 443 -23.93 -1.45 17.01
N THR A 444 -22.83 -1.40 16.27
CA THR A 444 -22.75 -0.65 15.01
C THR A 444 -23.79 -1.20 14.03
N LEU A 445 -24.73 -0.34 13.62
CA LEU A 445 -25.83 -0.62 12.68
C LEU A 445 -26.80 -1.77 13.07
N ALA A 446 -26.63 -2.40 14.23
CA ALA A 446 -27.58 -3.38 14.73
C ALA A 446 -29.00 -2.78 14.84
N PRO A 447 -30.07 -3.60 14.70
CA PRO A 447 -31.45 -3.16 14.92
C PRO A 447 -31.77 -3.05 16.41
N SER A 448 -32.70 -2.16 16.78
CA SER A 448 -33.14 -2.00 18.18
C SER A 448 -33.92 -3.19 18.74
N MET A 449 -34.46 -4.04 17.86
CA MET A 449 -35.19 -5.25 18.18
C MET A 449 -34.66 -6.44 17.37
N ASP A 450 -34.87 -7.65 17.88
CA ASP A 450 -34.66 -8.91 17.15
C ASP A 450 -35.86 -9.28 16.27
N ILE A 451 -35.87 -10.49 15.68
CA ILE A 451 -36.98 -10.97 14.84
C ILE A 451 -38.31 -11.15 15.59
N GLU A 452 -38.30 -11.44 16.89
CA GLU A 452 -39.50 -11.62 17.71
C GLU A 452 -39.99 -10.31 18.36
N GLY A 453 -39.22 -9.23 18.23
CA GLY A 453 -39.50 -7.93 18.85
C GLY A 453 -38.88 -7.74 20.23
N ASN A 454 -37.98 -8.63 20.66
CA ASN A 454 -37.20 -8.46 21.89
C ASN A 454 -36.21 -7.31 21.73
N LEU A 455 -36.03 -6.49 22.78
CA LEU A 455 -35.10 -5.36 22.76
C LEU A 455 -33.66 -5.84 22.88
N ARG A 456 -32.78 -5.40 21.97
CA ARG A 456 -31.32 -5.60 22.11
C ARG A 456 -30.69 -4.54 23.04
N PRO A 457 -29.61 -4.82 23.79
CA PRO A 457 -29.11 -3.94 24.86
C PRO A 457 -28.12 -2.86 24.37
N TYR A 458 -28.65 -1.64 24.17
CA TYR A 458 -27.85 -0.47 23.72
C TYR A 458 -27.17 0.32 24.85
N GLU A 459 -27.77 0.43 26.03
CA GLU A 459 -27.18 1.17 27.16
C GLU A 459 -26.31 0.27 28.05
N GLY A 460 -25.18 0.81 28.55
CA GLY A 460 -24.06 -0.01 29.03
C GLY A 460 -24.02 -0.37 30.52
N ALA A 461 -23.03 -1.21 30.85
CA ALA A 461 -22.57 -1.59 32.20
C ALA A 461 -23.52 -2.46 33.05
N GLY A 462 -23.63 -3.74 32.67
CA GLY A 462 -24.28 -4.82 33.43
C GLY A 462 -23.92 -6.19 32.81
N SER A 463 -24.34 -7.30 33.42
CA SER A 463 -23.95 -8.65 32.96
C SER A 463 -24.64 -9.19 31.70
N ASN A 464 -25.72 -8.54 31.23
CA ASN A 464 -26.38 -8.72 29.91
C ASN A 464 -26.28 -7.35 29.23
N ALA A 465 -25.37 -7.16 28.26
CA ALA A 465 -25.04 -5.81 27.81
C ALA A 465 -24.40 -5.71 26.42
N ARG A 466 -24.49 -6.72 25.55
CA ARG A 466 -24.13 -6.63 24.13
C ARG A 466 -25.18 -7.34 23.28
N VAL A 467 -25.17 -7.02 21.99
CA VAL A 467 -26.04 -7.59 20.97
C VAL A 467 -25.62 -9.04 20.71
N ASP A 468 -26.57 -9.96 20.59
CA ASP A 468 -26.30 -11.31 20.12
C ASP A 468 -26.07 -11.34 18.61
N ILE A 469 -25.18 -12.23 18.15
CA ILE A 469 -25.00 -12.51 16.71
C ILE A 469 -26.17 -13.37 16.23
N GLY A 470 -26.81 -12.96 15.13
CA GLY A 470 -27.96 -13.63 14.50
C GLY A 470 -29.28 -12.87 14.63
N ALA A 471 -30.35 -13.49 14.15
CA ALA A 471 -31.69 -12.91 14.07
C ALA A 471 -32.43 -12.78 15.41
N TYR A 472 -31.98 -13.52 16.42
CA TYR A 472 -32.55 -13.53 17.77
C TYR A 472 -31.67 -12.74 18.75
N GLU A 473 -32.28 -12.30 19.87
CA GLU A 473 -31.60 -11.83 21.07
C GLU A 473 -31.98 -12.75 22.23
N SER A 474 -30.99 -13.34 22.91
CA SER A 474 -31.24 -14.29 24.00
C SER A 474 -31.37 -13.60 25.36
N ALA A 475 -31.86 -14.35 26.35
CA ALA A 475 -31.85 -13.95 27.76
C ALA A 475 -30.59 -14.48 28.51
N PHE A 476 -29.57 -14.92 27.78
CA PHE A 476 -28.33 -15.47 28.32
C PHE A 476 -27.21 -14.44 28.34
N ASN A 477 -26.10 -14.77 29.02
CA ASN A 477 -24.99 -13.84 29.25
C ASN A 477 -23.65 -14.51 29.00
N ASN A 478 -22.74 -13.79 28.32
CA ASN A 478 -21.35 -14.21 28.16
C ASN A 478 -20.42 -13.31 28.99
N PRO A 479 -19.82 -13.81 30.10
CA PRO A 479 -18.90 -13.02 30.91
C PRO A 479 -17.55 -12.70 30.23
N ALA A 480 -17.28 -13.25 29.04
CA ALA A 480 -16.07 -13.03 28.25
C ALA A 480 -16.31 -12.13 27.00
N PHE A 481 -17.22 -11.16 27.12
CA PHE A 481 -17.61 -10.22 26.07
C PHE A 481 -16.48 -9.30 25.56
N LEU A 482 -16.65 -8.74 24.36
CA LEU A 482 -15.72 -7.78 23.76
C LEU A 482 -15.72 -6.44 24.51
N VAL A 483 -14.54 -5.98 24.94
CA VAL A 483 -14.39 -4.75 25.74
C VAL A 483 -14.73 -3.49 24.94
N ASP A 484 -14.40 -3.48 23.64
CA ASP A 484 -14.82 -2.49 22.65
C ASP A 484 -15.52 -3.23 21.52
N ASP A 485 -16.73 -2.79 21.19
CA ASP A 485 -17.59 -3.37 20.14
C ASP A 485 -17.84 -2.39 18.97
N ALA A 486 -17.16 -1.24 18.92
CA ALA A 486 -17.36 -0.24 17.88
C ALA A 486 -16.67 -0.61 16.55
N VAL A 487 -17.43 -1.07 15.56
CA VAL A 487 -16.94 -1.22 14.18
C VAL A 487 -17.01 0.14 13.47
N GLN A 488 -15.90 0.56 12.85
CA GLN A 488 -15.87 1.76 12.01
C GLN A 488 -16.37 1.41 10.60
N ILE A 489 -17.56 1.90 10.25
CA ILE A 489 -18.06 1.84 8.87
C ILE A 489 -17.40 2.97 8.08
N THR A 490 -16.23 2.69 7.51
CA THR A 490 -15.63 3.59 6.52
C THR A 490 -16.41 3.44 5.23
N GLU A 491 -17.24 4.43 4.90
CA GLU A 491 -17.77 4.60 3.54
C GLU A 491 -16.57 4.52 2.57
N PRO A 492 -16.58 3.58 1.62
CA PRO A 492 -15.38 3.29 0.87
C PRO A 492 -14.98 4.45 -0.03
N THR A 493 -13.69 4.75 -0.03
CA THR A 493 -13.14 5.79 -0.89
C THR A 493 -13.29 5.34 -2.34
N PRO A 494 -13.89 6.14 -3.24
CA PRO A 494 -13.97 5.81 -4.66
C PRO A 494 -12.58 5.50 -5.20
N GLU A 495 -12.49 4.49 -6.07
CA GLU A 495 -11.22 4.12 -6.70
C GLU A 495 -10.74 5.28 -7.58
N VAL A 496 -9.59 5.86 -7.21
CA VAL A 496 -8.93 6.92 -7.98
C VAL A 496 -7.79 6.27 -8.75
N PRO A 497 -7.80 6.31 -10.10
CA PRO A 497 -6.66 5.94 -10.93
C PRO A 497 -5.33 6.50 -10.39
N LYS A 498 -4.29 5.66 -10.32
CA LYS A 498 -2.98 6.13 -9.87
C LYS A 498 -2.27 6.94 -10.94
N GLU A 499 -1.49 7.93 -10.51
CA GLU A 499 -0.74 8.82 -11.40
C GLU A 499 0.75 8.44 -11.42
N ALA A 500 1.34 8.38 -12.62
CA ALA A 500 2.77 8.18 -12.84
C ALA A 500 3.28 9.02 -14.02
N THR A 501 4.61 9.03 -14.20
CA THR A 501 5.25 9.73 -15.31
C THR A 501 6.22 8.82 -16.05
N ALA A 502 6.13 8.77 -17.38
CA ALA A 502 7.19 8.22 -18.22
C ALA A 502 8.15 9.36 -18.61
N THR A 503 9.46 9.14 -18.47
CA THR A 503 10.47 10.15 -18.78
C THR A 503 11.02 9.97 -20.21
N LYS A 504 11.26 11.06 -20.95
CA LYS A 504 11.70 10.93 -22.35
C LYS A 504 13.08 10.26 -22.45
N GLY A 505 13.18 9.20 -23.23
CA GLY A 505 14.41 8.44 -23.43
C GLY A 505 14.20 7.10 -24.12
N THR A 506 15.23 6.64 -24.84
CA THR A 506 15.26 5.35 -25.55
C THR A 506 16.37 4.48 -24.95
N PRO A 507 16.05 3.51 -24.07
CA PRO A 507 17.02 2.58 -23.50
C PRO A 507 17.41 1.47 -24.48
N ALA A 508 18.50 0.77 -24.21
CA ALA A 508 18.74 -0.56 -24.75
C ALA A 508 17.75 -1.56 -24.12
N ILE A 509 17.42 -2.64 -24.84
CA ILE A 509 16.60 -3.74 -24.32
C ILE A 509 17.45 -5.00 -24.36
N ASP A 510 18.30 -5.15 -23.34
CA ASP A 510 19.27 -6.25 -23.25
C ASP A 510 19.32 -6.93 -21.86
N GLY A 511 18.55 -6.43 -20.88
CA GLY A 511 18.47 -6.98 -19.54
C GLY A 511 19.52 -6.42 -18.58
N GLN A 512 20.22 -5.35 -18.97
CA GLN A 512 21.07 -4.52 -18.12
C GLN A 512 20.37 -3.19 -17.86
N ILE A 513 20.36 -2.74 -16.60
CA ILE A 513 19.75 -1.45 -16.26
C ILE A 513 20.69 -0.32 -16.74
N ASP A 514 20.31 0.32 -17.84
CA ASP A 514 20.93 1.56 -18.33
C ASP A 514 20.91 2.70 -17.29
N ASP A 515 21.97 3.52 -17.25
CA ASP A 515 22.06 4.74 -16.41
C ASP A 515 20.86 5.70 -16.63
N LEU A 516 20.27 5.68 -17.84
CA LEU A 516 19.11 6.48 -18.24
C LEU A 516 17.88 6.23 -17.36
N TRP A 517 17.69 5.00 -16.87
CA TRP A 517 16.57 4.65 -15.99
C TRP A 517 16.61 5.37 -14.64
N SER A 518 17.79 5.82 -14.18
CA SER A 518 17.94 6.47 -12.87
C SER A 518 17.29 7.86 -12.78
N ALA A 519 16.95 8.46 -13.92
CA ALA A 519 16.20 9.70 -14.01
C ALA A 519 14.67 9.53 -13.89
N ALA A 520 14.16 8.32 -14.17
CA ALA A 520 12.73 8.00 -14.15
C ALA A 520 12.23 7.74 -12.73
N LYS A 521 11.02 8.23 -12.42
CA LYS A 521 10.35 7.90 -11.16
C LYS A 521 9.84 6.45 -11.20
N SER A 522 10.00 5.74 -10.08
CA SER A 522 9.43 4.41 -9.89
C SER A 522 8.06 4.44 -9.23
N PHE A 523 7.29 3.37 -9.45
CA PHE A 523 6.08 3.03 -8.71
C PHE A 523 6.02 1.51 -8.48
N GLU A 524 5.08 1.07 -7.64
CA GLU A 524 4.98 -0.33 -7.20
C GLU A 524 3.55 -0.86 -7.43
N PRO A 525 3.38 -2.01 -8.10
CA PRO A 525 2.17 -2.82 -8.05
C PRO A 525 1.94 -3.37 -6.63
N LEU A 526 0.90 -2.87 -5.95
CA LEU A 526 0.64 -3.15 -4.53
C LEU A 526 -0.74 -3.73 -4.24
N TYR A 527 -1.65 -3.77 -5.22
CA TYR A 527 -2.94 -4.43 -5.05
C TYR A 527 -2.79 -5.92 -5.35
N VAL A 528 -3.07 -6.79 -4.38
CA VAL A 528 -2.89 -8.25 -4.46
C VAL A 528 -4.20 -8.97 -4.71
N SER A 529 -4.18 -10.09 -5.46
CA SER A 529 -5.36 -10.92 -5.71
C SER A 529 -5.77 -11.81 -4.54
N ASP A 530 -4.81 -12.22 -3.71
CA ASP A 530 -5.08 -12.93 -2.47
C ASP A 530 -4.24 -12.30 -1.33
N PRO A 531 -4.85 -11.54 -0.41
CA PRO A 531 -4.12 -10.94 0.71
C PRO A 531 -3.73 -11.94 1.80
N THR A 532 -4.09 -13.22 1.67
CA THR A 532 -3.71 -14.29 2.61
C THR A 532 -2.45 -15.05 2.18
N LYS A 533 -1.99 -14.84 0.95
CA LYS A 533 -0.78 -15.46 0.37
C LYS A 533 0.36 -14.44 0.25
N GLU A 534 1.58 -14.95 0.08
CA GLU A 534 2.72 -14.13 -0.35
C GLU A 534 2.45 -13.55 -1.75
N ALA A 535 3.13 -12.45 -2.09
CA ALA A 535 2.93 -11.75 -3.35
C ALA A 535 4.25 -11.17 -3.87
N PRO A 536 4.46 -11.13 -5.20
CA PRO A 536 5.70 -10.66 -5.80
C PRO A 536 5.81 -9.13 -5.71
N GLU A 537 6.87 -8.63 -5.09
CA GLU A 537 7.13 -7.19 -5.01
C GLU A 537 7.78 -6.70 -6.31
N ALA A 538 7.14 -5.79 -7.06
CA ALA A 538 7.71 -5.22 -8.28
C ALA A 538 7.97 -3.71 -8.13
N THR A 539 9.15 -3.25 -8.53
CA THR A 539 9.47 -1.82 -8.72
C THR A 539 9.54 -1.53 -10.23
N VAL A 540 8.65 -0.66 -10.71
CA VAL A 540 8.51 -0.36 -12.15
C VAL A 540 8.94 1.07 -12.45
N ARG A 541 9.70 1.28 -13.53
CA ARG A 541 10.05 2.60 -14.11
C ARG A 541 9.63 2.66 -15.57
N LEU A 542 9.30 3.86 -16.04
CA LEU A 542 8.84 4.10 -17.41
C LEU A 542 9.68 5.16 -18.14
N LEU A 543 10.06 4.86 -19.37
CA LEU A 543 10.62 5.82 -20.33
C LEU A 543 9.73 5.88 -21.59
N TRP A 544 9.89 6.88 -22.45
CA TRP A 544 9.13 6.97 -23.71
C TRP A 544 9.93 7.66 -24.83
N ASP A 545 9.60 7.31 -26.07
CA ASP A 545 9.97 8.08 -27.26
C ASP A 545 8.78 8.24 -28.23
N GLU A 546 9.00 8.83 -29.40
CA GLU A 546 7.96 9.08 -30.40
C GLU A 546 7.20 7.81 -30.86
N HIS A 547 7.70 6.61 -30.56
CA HIS A 547 7.20 5.32 -31.06
C HIS A 547 6.94 4.25 -29.98
N HIS A 548 7.52 4.36 -28.78
CA HIS A 548 7.39 3.33 -27.73
C HIS A 548 7.20 3.92 -26.33
N LEU A 549 6.45 3.18 -25.51
CA LEU A 549 6.59 3.19 -24.06
C LEU A 549 7.61 2.10 -23.68
N TYR A 550 8.62 2.46 -22.91
CA TYR A 550 9.60 1.53 -22.38
C TYR A 550 9.32 1.25 -20.91
N VAL A 551 9.42 -0.02 -20.52
CA VAL A 551 9.20 -0.47 -19.15
C VAL A 551 10.45 -1.18 -18.63
N LEU A 552 10.89 -0.81 -17.43
CA LEU A 552 11.82 -1.58 -16.60
C LEU A 552 11.06 -2.03 -15.36
N ALA A 553 11.08 -3.33 -15.08
CA ALA A 553 10.51 -3.92 -13.87
C ALA A 553 11.59 -4.74 -13.15
N GLU A 554 11.85 -4.38 -11.89
CA GLU A 554 12.67 -5.15 -10.95
C GLU A 554 11.71 -5.89 -10.02
N VAL A 555 11.62 -7.21 -10.15
CA VAL A 555 10.70 -8.05 -9.36
C VAL A 555 11.51 -8.85 -8.34
N LYS A 556 11.08 -8.79 -7.07
CA LYS A 556 11.54 -9.69 -6.01
C LYS A 556 10.57 -10.85 -5.91
N ASP A 557 11.12 -12.04 -6.04
CA ASP A 557 10.41 -13.31 -6.03
C ASP A 557 11.44 -14.40 -5.75
N THR A 558 11.18 -15.24 -4.75
CA THR A 558 12.12 -16.30 -4.35
C THR A 558 11.83 -17.65 -5.01
N ASN A 559 10.68 -17.81 -5.67
CA ASN A 559 10.10 -19.12 -6.02
C ASN A 559 9.85 -19.35 -7.53
N LEU A 560 10.56 -18.64 -8.41
CA LEU A 560 10.40 -18.63 -9.88
C LEU A 560 9.90 -19.94 -10.55
N ASN A 561 8.64 -19.93 -11.01
CA ASN A 561 7.96 -20.99 -11.75
C ASN A 561 7.40 -20.56 -13.13
N ALA A 562 7.49 -21.48 -14.09
CA ALA A 562 6.95 -21.35 -15.45
C ALA A 562 6.47 -22.70 -16.00
N SER A 563 5.99 -23.59 -15.12
CA SER A 563 5.49 -24.94 -15.47
C SER A 563 3.99 -24.99 -15.77
N GLY A 564 3.25 -23.92 -15.45
CA GLY A 564 1.81 -23.80 -15.67
C GLY A 564 1.39 -24.06 -17.12
N GLY A 565 0.16 -24.55 -17.29
CA GLY A 565 -0.39 -24.81 -18.63
C GLY A 565 -0.78 -23.52 -19.35
N ASN A 566 -1.17 -22.50 -18.59
CA ASN A 566 -1.55 -21.19 -19.10
C ASN A 566 -0.43 -20.17 -18.86
N LEU A 567 -0.16 -19.32 -19.87
CA LEU A 567 0.97 -18.39 -19.82
C LEU A 567 0.81 -17.25 -18.79
N TRP A 568 -0.38 -17.06 -18.21
CA TRP A 568 -0.67 -16.12 -17.11
C TRP A 568 -0.48 -16.75 -15.72
N GLU A 569 -0.16 -18.04 -15.65
CA GLU A 569 0.24 -18.76 -14.42
C GLU A 569 1.77 -18.79 -14.26
N HIS A 570 2.52 -18.21 -15.20
CA HIS A 570 3.98 -18.10 -15.11
C HIS A 570 4.37 -16.84 -14.35
N ASP A 571 5.48 -16.90 -13.62
CA ASP A 571 6.01 -15.74 -12.92
C ASP A 571 6.51 -14.71 -13.93
N SER A 572 5.74 -13.63 -14.02
CA SER A 572 5.75 -12.73 -15.17
C SER A 572 5.26 -11.35 -14.82
N MET A 573 5.78 -10.36 -15.55
CA MET A 573 5.18 -9.03 -15.59
C MET A 573 4.15 -8.98 -16.72
N GLU A 574 2.97 -8.45 -16.39
CA GLU A 574 1.95 -8.02 -17.33
C GLU A 574 1.91 -6.50 -17.41
N PHE A 575 1.73 -5.98 -18.62
CA PHE A 575 1.65 -4.53 -18.90
C PHE A 575 0.42 -4.24 -19.74
N PHE A 576 -0.35 -3.24 -19.33
CA PHE A 576 -1.62 -2.86 -19.93
C PHE A 576 -1.52 -1.41 -20.41
N VAL A 577 -1.92 -1.14 -21.65
CA VAL A 577 -1.84 0.17 -22.27
C VAL A 577 -3.19 0.49 -22.91
N ASP A 578 -3.74 1.66 -22.59
CA ASP A 578 -4.88 2.32 -23.25
C ASP A 578 -4.33 3.63 -23.83
N GLU A 579 -4.05 3.66 -25.14
CA GLU A 579 -3.30 4.77 -25.77
C GLU A 579 -4.12 6.08 -25.84
N ASN A 580 -5.44 6.03 -25.67
CA ASN A 580 -6.33 7.20 -25.74
C ASN A 580 -6.91 7.63 -24.37
N ASP A 581 -6.72 6.82 -23.34
CA ASP A 581 -7.20 6.97 -21.96
C ASP A 581 -8.74 7.02 -21.83
N ALA A 582 -9.47 6.21 -22.62
CA ALA A 582 -10.95 6.22 -22.61
C ALA A 582 -11.58 5.52 -21.39
N LYS A 583 -10.82 4.77 -20.58
CA LYS A 583 -11.28 4.14 -19.32
C LYS A 583 -12.56 3.31 -19.48
N THR A 584 -12.58 2.40 -20.45
CA THR A 584 -13.82 1.69 -20.85
C THR A 584 -13.97 0.30 -20.23
N THR A 585 -15.21 -0.19 -20.22
CA THR A 585 -15.59 -1.50 -19.67
C THR A 585 -15.17 -2.69 -20.55
N SER A 586 -14.56 -2.45 -21.72
CA SER A 586 -14.11 -3.47 -22.67
C SER A 586 -13.04 -2.93 -23.62
N PHE A 587 -12.00 -3.71 -23.91
CA PHE A 587 -10.90 -3.30 -24.79
C PHE A 587 -11.36 -2.75 -26.16
N GLN A 588 -10.79 -1.61 -26.53
CA GLN A 588 -10.86 -0.95 -27.83
C GLN A 588 -9.73 -1.45 -28.76
N ALA A 589 -9.59 -0.86 -29.95
CA ALA A 589 -8.61 -1.29 -30.96
C ALA A 589 -7.16 -0.85 -30.64
N ASP A 590 -7.02 0.15 -29.79
CA ASP A 590 -5.75 0.70 -29.32
C ASP A 590 -5.32 0.19 -27.95
N ASP A 591 -6.21 -0.46 -27.19
CA ASP A 591 -5.88 -1.11 -25.93
C ASP A 591 -5.03 -2.37 -26.14
N ARG A 592 -4.02 -2.61 -25.31
CA ARG A 592 -3.05 -3.71 -25.45
C ARG A 592 -2.67 -4.33 -24.12
N HIS A 593 -2.57 -5.66 -24.09
CA HIS A 593 -2.14 -6.46 -22.94
C HIS A 593 -0.90 -7.29 -23.28
N TYR A 594 0.25 -6.87 -22.78
CA TYR A 594 1.55 -7.52 -22.97
C TYR A 594 1.94 -8.36 -21.76
N ARG A 595 2.72 -9.43 -21.96
CA ARG A 595 3.29 -10.25 -20.87
C ARG A 595 4.71 -10.72 -21.19
N VAL A 596 5.59 -10.69 -20.19
CA VAL A 596 6.95 -11.24 -20.25
C VAL A 596 7.21 -12.03 -18.97
N ASN A 597 7.60 -13.30 -19.07
CA ASN A 597 8.01 -14.09 -17.90
C ASN A 597 9.51 -13.97 -17.59
N TYR A 598 9.96 -14.45 -16.43
CA TYR A 598 11.36 -14.39 -16.01
C TYR A 598 12.37 -15.08 -16.97
N LEU A 599 11.90 -15.99 -17.84
CA LEU A 599 12.67 -16.65 -18.90
C LEU A 599 12.70 -15.86 -20.22
N ASN A 600 12.19 -14.62 -20.23
CA ASN A 600 11.97 -13.78 -21.41
C ASN A 600 10.98 -14.39 -22.44
N LEU A 601 10.05 -15.25 -22.02
CA LEU A 601 8.97 -15.70 -22.88
C LEU A 601 7.93 -14.59 -23.03
N LYS A 602 7.88 -14.01 -24.23
CA LYS A 602 6.87 -13.03 -24.62
C LYS A 602 5.52 -13.69 -24.90
N SER A 603 4.45 -13.13 -24.35
CA SER A 603 3.07 -13.42 -24.71
C SER A 603 2.22 -12.15 -24.58
N GLY A 604 0.91 -12.29 -24.73
CA GLY A 604 -0.05 -11.20 -24.55
C GLY A 604 -1.47 -11.73 -24.45
N GLY A 605 -2.40 -10.84 -24.13
CA GLY A 605 -3.83 -11.07 -24.21
C GLY A 605 -4.43 -10.33 -25.40
N THR A 606 -5.43 -9.50 -25.13
CA THR A 606 -6.14 -8.74 -26.16
C THR A 606 -5.20 -7.83 -26.96
N ASN A 607 -5.36 -7.85 -28.29
CA ASN A 607 -4.63 -7.05 -29.29
C ASN A 607 -3.09 -7.17 -29.30
N VAL A 608 -2.50 -8.21 -28.69
CA VAL A 608 -1.05 -8.41 -28.64
C VAL A 608 -0.65 -9.80 -29.14
N THR A 609 0.41 -9.86 -29.94
CA THR A 609 1.12 -11.10 -30.28
C THR A 609 2.60 -10.97 -29.90
N PRO A 610 3.33 -12.07 -29.61
CA PRO A 610 4.70 -12.04 -29.08
C PRO A 610 5.73 -11.28 -29.94
N ASP A 611 5.44 -11.08 -31.22
CA ASP A 611 6.31 -10.47 -32.23
C ASP A 611 6.19 -8.94 -32.32
N ILE A 612 5.15 -8.31 -31.78
CA ILE A 612 4.94 -6.85 -31.96
C ILE A 612 5.79 -5.96 -31.07
N PHE A 613 6.43 -6.54 -30.04
CA PHE A 613 7.19 -5.82 -29.01
C PHE A 613 8.51 -6.54 -28.71
N THR A 614 9.48 -5.82 -28.14
CA THR A 614 10.80 -6.37 -27.79
C THR A 614 10.93 -6.44 -26.27
N SER A 615 11.58 -7.49 -25.75
CA SER A 615 11.88 -7.62 -24.33
C SER A 615 13.20 -8.36 -24.07
N ALA A 616 13.77 -8.08 -22.91
CA ALA A 616 14.84 -8.83 -22.30
C ALA A 616 14.44 -9.16 -20.86
N ALA A 617 14.84 -10.33 -20.37
CA ALA A 617 14.65 -10.70 -18.96
C ALA A 617 15.93 -11.36 -18.42
N ARG A 618 16.19 -11.15 -17.13
CA ARG A 618 17.38 -11.65 -16.43
C ARG A 618 17.02 -12.03 -14.99
N VAL A 619 17.23 -13.29 -14.64
CA VAL A 619 17.19 -13.76 -13.25
C VAL A 619 18.35 -13.13 -12.45
N VAL A 620 18.05 -12.67 -11.25
CA VAL A 620 19.00 -12.10 -10.28
C VAL A 620 18.85 -12.80 -8.92
N GLU A 621 19.69 -12.44 -7.94
CA GLU A 621 19.54 -12.96 -6.58
C GLU A 621 18.23 -12.46 -5.96
N GLY A 622 17.31 -13.38 -5.63
CA GLY A 622 16.02 -13.06 -5.03
C GLY A 622 14.95 -12.52 -6.00
N GLY A 623 15.09 -12.74 -7.32
CA GLY A 623 14.05 -12.36 -8.27
C GLY A 623 14.52 -12.25 -9.72
N TYR A 624 13.92 -11.34 -10.48
CA TYR A 624 14.23 -11.11 -11.89
C TYR A 624 14.03 -9.66 -12.33
N ILE A 625 14.68 -9.30 -13.44
CA ILE A 625 14.55 -8.00 -14.10
C ILE A 625 13.94 -8.23 -15.47
N ILE A 626 12.99 -7.38 -15.87
CA ILE A 626 12.43 -7.31 -17.22
C ILE A 626 12.59 -5.92 -17.78
N GLU A 627 13.04 -5.84 -19.02
CA GLU A 627 12.94 -4.65 -19.87
C GLU A 627 12.03 -4.95 -21.07
N ALA A 628 11.17 -4.00 -21.44
CA ALA A 628 10.31 -4.12 -22.61
C ALA A 628 10.13 -2.80 -23.36
N ALA A 629 10.15 -2.87 -24.69
CA ALA A 629 9.77 -1.79 -25.60
C ALA A 629 8.38 -2.06 -26.16
N LEU A 630 7.37 -1.39 -25.61
CA LEU A 630 5.95 -1.54 -25.96
C LEU A 630 5.59 -0.50 -27.03
N PRO A 631 5.15 -0.89 -28.24
CA PRO A 631 4.88 0.05 -29.30
C PRO A 631 3.64 0.91 -29.04
N LEU A 632 3.76 2.20 -29.32
CA LEU A 632 2.63 3.12 -29.52
C LEU A 632 2.18 2.99 -30.98
N LYS A 633 0.90 2.68 -31.21
CA LYS A 633 0.36 2.34 -32.55
C LYS A 633 -0.67 3.34 -33.08
N THR A 634 -1.47 3.96 -32.21
CA THR A 634 -2.48 4.95 -32.59
C THR A 634 -2.07 6.37 -32.22
N ILE A 635 -1.20 6.53 -31.23
CA ILE A 635 -0.54 7.80 -30.90
C ILE A 635 0.94 7.83 -31.33
N SER A 636 1.53 9.02 -31.31
CA SER A 636 2.98 9.22 -31.28
C SER A 636 3.30 9.99 -30.00
N GLY A 637 4.35 9.58 -29.28
CA GLY A 637 4.70 10.16 -27.98
C GLY A 637 4.99 11.65 -28.07
N THR A 638 4.36 12.46 -27.22
CA THR A 638 4.72 13.86 -27.03
C THR A 638 4.68 14.25 -25.55
N VAL A 639 5.44 15.30 -25.17
CA VAL A 639 5.41 15.83 -23.80
C VAL A 639 4.02 16.36 -23.46
N GLY A 640 3.45 15.89 -22.34
CA GLY A 640 2.10 16.19 -21.93
C GLY A 640 1.03 15.24 -22.50
N SER A 641 1.40 14.26 -23.34
CA SER A 641 0.53 13.12 -23.63
C SER A 641 0.22 12.37 -22.33
N VAL A 642 -1.02 11.91 -22.17
CA VAL A 642 -1.46 11.02 -21.09
C VAL A 642 -2.00 9.76 -21.75
N ILE A 643 -1.61 8.60 -21.22
CA ILE A 643 -2.16 7.30 -21.59
C ILE A 643 -2.73 6.62 -20.35
N GLY A 644 -3.70 5.73 -20.55
CA GLY A 644 -4.09 4.76 -19.54
C GLY A 644 -3.03 3.67 -19.45
N PHE A 645 -2.60 3.33 -18.24
CA PHE A 645 -1.57 2.31 -18.03
C PHE A 645 -1.83 1.48 -16.77
N ASP A 646 -1.50 0.20 -16.83
CA ASP A 646 -1.41 -0.63 -15.63
C ASP A 646 -0.27 -1.65 -15.74
N ALA A 647 0.21 -2.14 -14.61
CA ALA A 647 1.25 -3.17 -14.57
C ALA A 647 1.13 -4.03 -13.31
N GLY A 648 1.48 -5.31 -13.43
CA GLY A 648 1.36 -6.30 -12.37
C GLY A 648 2.31 -7.47 -12.53
N ALA A 649 2.71 -8.09 -11.43
CA ALA A 649 3.47 -9.34 -11.42
C ALA A 649 2.55 -10.52 -11.03
N SER A 650 2.70 -11.68 -11.66
CA SER A 650 2.07 -12.95 -11.24
C SER A 650 3.09 -13.86 -10.54
N ASP A 651 2.60 -14.73 -9.66
CA ASP A 651 3.39 -15.63 -8.79
C ASP A 651 2.66 -16.98 -8.60
N ASP A 652 3.37 -18.09 -8.84
CA ASP A 652 3.06 -19.47 -8.43
C ASP A 652 4.10 -19.95 -7.42
N SER A 653 3.89 -19.56 -6.16
CA SER A 653 4.78 -19.80 -5.03
C SER A 653 4.91 -21.27 -4.62
N ASN A 654 3.95 -22.13 -5.03
CA ASN A 654 3.81 -23.49 -4.54
C ASN A 654 4.22 -24.58 -5.57
N TYR A 655 4.44 -24.19 -6.83
CA TYR A 655 4.86 -25.03 -7.96
C TYR A 655 3.81 -26.04 -8.48
N ASP A 656 2.51 -25.84 -8.22
CA ASP A 656 1.44 -26.69 -8.79
C ASP A 656 1.05 -26.30 -10.23
N GLY A 657 1.55 -25.17 -10.73
CA GLY A 657 1.23 -24.64 -12.05
C GLY A 657 -0.02 -23.77 -12.07
N ILE A 658 -0.54 -23.37 -10.90
CA ILE A 658 -1.70 -22.49 -10.74
C ILE A 658 -1.21 -21.19 -10.07
N ARG A 659 -1.60 -20.04 -10.60
CA ARG A 659 -1.23 -18.75 -10.03
C ARG A 659 -1.75 -18.63 -8.58
N ASP A 660 -0.84 -18.48 -7.64
CA ASP A 660 -1.13 -18.22 -6.23
C ASP A 660 -1.57 -16.77 -6.03
N ASN A 661 -0.81 -15.81 -6.60
CA ASN A 661 -1.08 -14.39 -6.45
C ASN A 661 -0.78 -13.57 -7.72
N ALA A 662 -1.33 -12.36 -7.74
CA ALA A 662 -1.01 -11.34 -8.73
C ALA A 662 -1.04 -9.96 -8.07
N THR A 663 -0.05 -9.12 -8.36
CA THR A 663 -0.06 -7.69 -8.03
C THR A 663 -0.61 -6.85 -9.18
N MET A 664 -1.09 -5.65 -8.88
CA MET A 664 -1.48 -4.63 -9.86
C MET A 664 -1.20 -3.23 -9.34
N TRP A 665 -0.85 -2.30 -10.24
CA TRP A 665 -0.53 -0.92 -9.88
C TRP A 665 -1.78 -0.10 -9.61
N SER A 666 -2.64 0.12 -10.60
CA SER A 666 -3.81 1.01 -10.46
C SER A 666 -5.11 0.25 -10.25
N ASN A 667 -5.39 -0.79 -11.04
CA ASN A 667 -6.65 -1.49 -10.97
C ASN A 667 -6.71 -2.47 -9.78
N ARG A 668 -7.37 -2.05 -8.70
CA ARG A 668 -7.59 -2.88 -7.52
C ARG A 668 -8.54 -4.04 -7.80
N ARG A 669 -9.33 -3.98 -8.87
CA ARG A 669 -10.20 -5.08 -9.32
C ARG A 669 -9.47 -6.22 -10.03
N LEU A 670 -8.18 -6.05 -10.35
CA LEU A 670 -7.31 -7.07 -10.96
C LEU A 670 -7.85 -7.66 -12.28
N ASN A 671 -8.79 -6.97 -12.92
CA ASN A 671 -9.45 -7.35 -14.16
C ASN A 671 -8.94 -6.56 -15.36
N SER A 672 -7.69 -6.07 -15.30
CA SER A 672 -7.05 -5.26 -16.36
C SER A 672 -6.95 -6.00 -17.69
N TYR A 673 -7.08 -7.33 -17.72
CA TYR A 673 -7.19 -8.11 -18.97
C TYR A 673 -8.54 -7.94 -19.70
N ALA A 674 -9.55 -7.34 -19.05
CA ALA A 674 -10.92 -7.22 -19.55
C ALA A 674 -11.40 -5.76 -19.72
N SER A 675 -10.95 -4.83 -18.88
CA SER A 675 -11.42 -3.43 -18.86
C SER A 675 -10.30 -2.45 -18.54
N THR A 676 -10.33 -1.27 -19.18
CA THR A 676 -9.39 -0.16 -18.94
C THR A 676 -9.88 0.86 -17.91
N GLN A 677 -11.07 0.67 -17.36
CA GLN A 677 -11.77 1.65 -16.50
C GLN A 677 -10.97 2.10 -15.27
N TRP A 678 -10.13 1.23 -14.72
CA TRP A 678 -9.35 1.47 -13.51
C TRP A 678 -7.83 1.55 -13.76
N TYR A 679 -7.40 1.57 -15.02
CA TYR A 679 -6.00 1.84 -15.36
C TYR A 679 -5.58 3.19 -14.79
N GLY A 680 -4.31 3.29 -14.39
CA GLY A 680 -3.71 4.53 -13.95
C GLY A 680 -3.46 5.46 -15.13
N ASN A 681 -2.93 6.63 -14.84
CA ASN A 681 -2.60 7.66 -15.80
C ASN A 681 -1.08 7.84 -15.83
N VAL A 682 -0.49 7.65 -17.02
CA VAL A 682 0.94 7.88 -17.25
C VAL A 682 1.10 9.12 -18.12
N THR A 683 1.66 10.17 -17.53
CA THR A 683 1.99 11.41 -18.25
C THR A 683 3.40 11.33 -18.83
N PHE A 684 3.55 11.63 -20.12
CA PHE A 684 4.83 11.70 -20.80
C PHE A 684 5.52 13.04 -20.49
N VAL A 685 6.70 12.98 -19.86
CA VAL A 685 7.47 14.17 -19.44
C VAL A 685 8.85 14.21 -20.09
N GLU A 686 9.44 15.40 -20.17
CA GLU A 686 10.83 15.57 -20.63
C GLU A 686 11.84 14.86 -19.72
N ALA A 687 13.02 14.57 -20.27
CA ALA A 687 14.17 14.13 -19.49
C ALA A 687 14.55 15.20 -18.45
N PRO A 688 14.63 14.87 -17.14
CA PRO A 688 15.04 15.84 -16.14
C PRO A 688 16.54 16.13 -16.29
N SER A 689 16.92 17.39 -16.17
CA SER A 689 18.32 17.82 -16.26
C SER A 689 18.99 17.81 -14.89
N ILE A 690 20.30 17.55 -14.86
CA ILE A 690 21.11 17.70 -13.64
C ILE A 690 21.14 19.19 -13.27
N THR A 691 20.70 19.52 -12.06
CA THR A 691 20.65 20.90 -11.52
C THR A 691 21.74 21.17 -10.50
N ASN A 692 22.30 20.13 -9.87
CA ASN A 692 23.37 20.22 -8.89
C ASN A 692 24.17 18.91 -8.82
N ILE A 693 25.41 18.96 -8.32
CA ILE A 693 26.25 17.79 -8.02
C ILE A 693 26.79 17.97 -6.60
N THR A 694 26.52 17.01 -5.72
CA THR A 694 26.89 17.10 -4.30
C THR A 694 28.43 17.16 -4.14
N PRO A 695 29.00 18.22 -3.54
CA PRO A 695 30.44 18.30 -3.33
C PRO A 695 30.94 17.26 -2.33
N ILE A 696 32.09 16.64 -2.63
CA ILE A 696 32.71 15.62 -1.77
C ILE A 696 33.94 16.18 -1.02
N THR A 697 34.34 15.51 0.06
CA THR A 697 35.58 15.82 0.80
C THR A 697 36.44 14.57 0.92
N VAL A 698 37.74 14.70 0.61
CA VAL A 698 38.72 13.60 0.64
C VAL A 698 39.93 14.02 1.46
N ASN A 699 40.35 13.18 2.42
CA ASN A 699 41.56 13.43 3.21
C ASN A 699 42.75 12.68 2.62
N THR A 700 43.94 13.28 2.68
CA THR A 700 45.23 12.63 2.39
C THR A 700 46.32 13.15 3.33
N THR A 701 47.47 12.49 3.37
CA THR A 701 48.67 12.95 4.08
C THR A 701 49.63 13.67 3.14
N VAL A 702 50.48 14.54 3.70
CA VAL A 702 51.56 15.22 2.95
C VAL A 702 52.35 14.22 2.09
N GLY A 703 52.54 14.56 0.81
CA GLY A 703 53.25 13.75 -0.19
C GLY A 703 52.45 12.57 -0.77
N THR A 704 51.21 12.33 -0.31
CA THR A 704 50.37 11.21 -0.77
C THR A 704 49.25 11.70 -1.69
N ALA A 705 49.14 11.12 -2.89
CA ALA A 705 48.08 11.47 -3.83
C ALA A 705 46.69 11.05 -3.28
N PRO A 706 45.67 11.93 -3.30
CA PRO A 706 44.34 11.59 -2.83
C PRO A 706 43.63 10.63 -3.78
N VAL A 707 42.93 9.63 -3.24
CA VAL A 707 42.09 8.70 -4.01
C VAL A 707 40.69 9.31 -4.15
N LEU A 708 40.29 9.59 -5.39
CA LEU A 708 38.98 10.16 -5.72
C LEU A 708 38.00 9.06 -6.16
N PRO A 709 36.68 9.17 -5.87
CA PRO A 709 35.69 8.20 -6.30
C PRO A 709 35.39 8.32 -7.80
N SER A 710 35.00 7.23 -8.45
CA SER A 710 34.60 7.22 -9.87
C SER A 710 33.17 7.72 -10.11
N VAL A 711 32.36 7.87 -9.06
CA VAL A 711 30.98 8.36 -9.11
C VAL A 711 30.73 9.46 -8.08
N VAL A 712 29.76 10.32 -8.36
CA VAL A 712 29.25 11.38 -7.47
C VAL A 712 27.73 11.43 -7.54
N THR A 713 27.10 11.94 -6.49
CA THR A 713 25.63 12.12 -6.47
C THR A 713 25.25 13.41 -7.21
N ALA A 714 24.37 13.27 -8.21
CA ALA A 714 23.72 14.36 -8.93
C ALA A 714 22.29 14.53 -8.45
N GLU A 715 21.81 15.77 -8.40
CA GLU A 715 20.43 16.16 -8.13
C GLU A 715 19.80 16.65 -9.44
N TYR A 716 18.54 16.25 -9.69
CA TYR A 716 17.85 16.48 -10.95
C TYR A 716 16.70 17.48 -10.82
N SER A 717 16.24 18.05 -11.95
CA SER A 717 15.17 19.05 -11.99
C SER A 717 13.80 18.54 -11.50
N ASN A 718 13.60 17.23 -11.45
CA ASN A 718 12.42 16.56 -10.88
C ASN A 718 12.56 16.25 -9.37
N GLN A 719 13.62 16.74 -8.71
CA GLN A 719 14.00 16.49 -7.32
C GLN A 719 14.48 15.06 -7.00
N SER A 720 14.71 14.20 -8.00
CA SER A 720 15.40 12.91 -7.78
C SER A 720 16.92 13.08 -7.67
N THR A 721 17.59 12.05 -7.18
CA THR A 721 19.05 11.97 -7.07
C THR A 721 19.57 10.66 -7.62
N SER A 722 20.68 10.68 -8.35
CA SER A 722 21.34 9.47 -8.87
C SER A 722 22.86 9.57 -8.71
N ASN A 723 23.55 8.42 -8.73
CA ASN A 723 25.01 8.38 -8.81
C ASN A 723 25.43 8.40 -10.28
N VAL A 724 26.23 9.38 -10.67
CA VAL A 724 26.70 9.59 -12.03
C VAL A 724 28.23 9.47 -12.10
N ASN A 725 28.73 8.94 -13.21
CA ASN A 725 30.16 8.78 -13.45
C ASN A 725 30.87 10.15 -13.54
N VAL A 726 32.05 10.26 -12.92
CA VAL A 726 32.87 11.48 -12.92
C VAL A 726 34.30 11.20 -13.36
N THR A 727 34.81 12.05 -14.25
CA THR A 727 36.23 12.10 -14.60
C THR A 727 36.87 13.33 -13.94
N TRP A 728 37.76 13.12 -12.98
CA TRP A 728 38.43 14.20 -12.24
C TRP A 728 39.60 14.81 -13.02
N ASP A 729 39.79 16.12 -12.86
CA ASP A 729 40.94 16.84 -13.42
C ASP A 729 42.27 16.33 -12.83
N THR A 730 43.32 16.29 -13.65
CA THR A 730 44.64 15.81 -13.22
C THR A 730 45.27 16.72 -12.15
N MET A 731 45.80 16.09 -11.09
CA MET A 731 46.37 16.80 -9.94
C MET A 731 47.90 16.84 -9.97
N ASP A 732 48.47 18.03 -9.92
CA ASP A 732 49.92 18.23 -9.75
C ASP A 732 50.37 17.83 -8.32
N PRO A 733 51.44 17.02 -8.16
CA PRO A 733 51.96 16.61 -6.85
C PRO A 733 52.32 17.74 -5.88
N SER A 734 52.69 18.92 -6.38
CA SER A 734 52.97 20.09 -5.55
C SER A 734 51.77 20.54 -4.71
N ARG A 735 50.53 20.25 -5.16
CA ARG A 735 49.29 20.64 -4.45
C ARG A 735 49.09 19.88 -3.13
N TYR A 736 49.66 18.69 -2.99
CA TYR A 736 49.60 17.88 -1.76
C TYR A 736 50.98 17.67 -1.10
N ALA A 737 51.98 18.47 -1.49
CA ALA A 737 53.31 18.46 -0.87
C ALA A 737 53.39 19.22 0.47
N ASN A 738 52.32 19.93 0.87
CA ASN A 738 52.22 20.67 2.14
C ASN A 738 50.80 20.53 2.71
N GLU A 739 50.64 20.79 4.00
CA GLU A 739 49.33 20.81 4.66
C GLU A 739 48.43 21.94 4.12
N GLY A 740 47.12 21.69 4.11
CA GLY A 740 46.12 22.65 3.66
C GLY A 740 44.93 21.97 2.98
N SER A 741 44.02 22.78 2.42
CA SER A 741 42.88 22.27 1.65
C SER A 741 42.80 22.93 0.27
N PHE A 742 42.38 22.18 -0.73
CA PHE A 742 42.20 22.68 -2.10
C PHE A 742 41.09 21.93 -2.85
N SER A 743 40.46 22.59 -3.82
CA SER A 743 39.43 21.97 -4.65
C SER A 743 40.00 21.38 -5.95
N VAL A 744 39.39 20.30 -6.40
CA VAL A 744 39.60 19.64 -7.70
C VAL A 744 38.23 19.51 -8.36
N ASN A 745 38.14 19.86 -9.64
CA ASN A 745 36.90 19.74 -10.39
C ASN A 745 36.86 18.39 -11.11
N GLY A 746 35.66 17.90 -11.38
CA GLY A 746 35.40 16.74 -12.21
C GLY A 746 34.34 17.04 -13.26
N THR A 747 34.46 16.38 -14.41
CA THR A 747 33.49 16.44 -15.49
C THR A 747 32.55 15.23 -15.40
N VAL A 748 31.26 15.51 -15.49
CA VAL A 748 30.16 14.54 -15.53
C VAL A 748 29.51 14.64 -16.91
N GLU A 749 29.11 13.51 -17.49
CA GLU A 749 28.47 13.49 -18.80
C GLU A 749 27.04 14.06 -18.75
N GLY A 750 26.60 14.70 -19.84
CA GLY A 750 25.26 15.30 -19.94
C GLY A 750 25.07 16.64 -19.19
N THR A 751 26.09 17.22 -18.56
CA THR A 751 25.97 18.53 -17.90
C THR A 751 27.26 19.37 -17.93
N ASP A 752 27.10 20.70 -17.98
CA ASP A 752 28.21 21.65 -17.79
C ASP A 752 28.57 21.87 -16.30
N ILE A 753 27.72 21.39 -15.38
CA ILE A 753 27.97 21.48 -13.93
C ILE A 753 29.18 20.61 -13.58
N LYS A 754 30.16 21.19 -12.88
CA LYS A 754 31.34 20.46 -12.42
C LYS A 754 31.11 19.81 -11.06
N ALA A 755 31.49 18.54 -10.95
CA ALA A 755 31.68 17.90 -9.66
C ALA A 755 32.84 18.59 -8.93
N VAL A 756 32.77 18.70 -7.60
CA VAL A 756 33.80 19.36 -6.80
C VAL A 756 34.25 18.46 -5.65
N ALA A 757 35.54 18.12 -5.62
CA ALA A 757 36.19 17.43 -4.52
C ALA A 757 37.05 18.41 -3.72
N THR A 758 36.79 18.55 -2.43
CA THR A 758 37.67 19.28 -1.50
C THR A 758 38.68 18.31 -0.91
N ILE A 759 39.94 18.43 -1.32
CA ILE A 759 41.05 17.68 -0.75
C ILE A 759 41.52 18.38 0.53
N THR A 760 41.76 17.63 1.60
CA THR A 760 42.43 18.11 2.82
C THR A 760 43.68 17.29 3.08
N VAL A 761 44.83 17.96 3.05
CA VAL A 761 46.17 17.41 3.25
C VAL A 761 46.61 17.66 4.69
N ARG A 762 46.99 16.60 5.40
CA ARG A 762 47.36 16.64 6.84
C ARG A 762 48.80 16.18 7.07
N ALA A 763 49.41 16.64 8.16
CA ALA A 763 50.68 16.13 8.66
C ALA A 763 50.67 14.60 8.81
N VAL A 764 51.85 14.00 8.67
CA VAL A 764 52.07 12.62 9.15
C VAL A 764 52.11 12.66 10.68
N PRO A 765 51.25 11.92 11.40
CA PRO A 765 51.21 11.94 12.85
C PRO A 765 52.45 11.24 13.46
N PRO A 766 53.00 11.75 14.58
CA PRO A 766 54.00 11.03 15.37
C PRO A 766 53.57 9.62 15.77
N VAL A 767 54.52 8.69 15.84
CA VAL A 767 54.27 7.28 16.19
C VAL A 767 54.95 6.96 17.51
N LEU A 768 54.18 6.48 18.50
CA LEU A 768 54.68 6.02 19.79
C LEU A 768 54.84 4.49 19.76
N GLU A 769 56.04 4.01 20.07
CA GLU A 769 56.41 2.60 20.15
C GLU A 769 57.03 2.32 21.53
N GLY A 770 56.20 2.28 22.57
CA GLY A 770 56.64 2.05 23.95
C GLY A 770 57.49 3.20 24.48
N SER A 771 58.75 2.92 24.82
CA SER A 771 59.69 3.93 25.29
C SER A 771 60.32 4.78 24.17
N THR A 772 59.85 4.69 22.93
CA THR A 772 60.37 5.42 21.78
C THR A 772 59.26 6.18 21.06
N LEU A 773 59.45 7.49 20.87
CA LEU A 773 58.58 8.33 20.05
C LEU A 773 59.30 8.68 18.73
N LYS A 774 58.74 8.26 17.60
CA LYS A 774 59.22 8.61 16.26
C LYS A 774 58.53 9.86 15.76
N VAL A 775 59.32 10.82 15.27
CA VAL A 775 58.83 12.10 14.72
C VAL A 775 59.52 12.42 13.40
N THR A 776 58.71 12.73 12.39
CA THR A 776 59.16 13.31 11.12
C THR A 776 59.37 14.82 11.30
N PRO A 777 60.60 15.36 11.26
CA PRO A 777 60.82 16.79 11.42
C PRO A 777 60.54 17.57 10.12
N ILE A 778 60.16 18.83 10.25
CA ILE A 778 59.91 19.73 9.13
C ILE A 778 61.18 20.52 8.81
N LEU A 779 61.63 20.49 7.56
CA LEU A 779 62.80 21.26 7.11
C LEU A 779 62.46 22.75 6.97
N THR A 780 63.07 23.59 7.80
CA THR A 780 62.93 25.04 7.78
C THR A 780 64.30 25.67 7.49
N GLY A 781 64.53 26.09 6.24
CA GLY A 781 65.87 26.47 5.78
C GLY A 781 66.78 25.24 5.73
N THR A 782 67.89 25.24 6.48
CA THR A 782 68.75 24.05 6.67
C THR A 782 68.56 23.36 8.03
N ALA A 783 67.53 23.74 8.80
CA ALA A 783 67.21 23.15 10.11
C ALA A 783 66.00 22.21 10.03
N ALA A 784 66.18 20.94 10.37
CA ALA A 784 65.09 20.00 10.59
C ALA A 784 64.51 20.22 12.01
N LYS A 785 63.25 20.67 12.09
CA LYS A 785 62.57 20.97 13.37
C LYS A 785 61.52 19.92 13.72
N ALA A 786 61.57 19.40 14.95
CA ALA A 786 60.49 18.60 15.54
C ALA A 786 60.05 19.24 16.87
N GLU A 787 58.76 19.54 17.00
CA GLU A 787 58.15 20.04 18.24
C GLU A 787 57.39 18.90 18.93
N ILE A 788 57.70 18.64 20.20
CA ILE A 788 57.03 17.60 20.99
C ILE A 788 55.99 18.26 21.89
N THR A 789 54.72 17.84 21.80
CA THR A 789 53.67 18.37 22.66
C THR A 789 53.76 17.79 24.08
N GLU A 790 53.24 18.54 25.06
CA GLU A 790 53.22 18.09 26.45
C GLU A 790 52.47 16.76 26.63
N GLN A 791 51.32 16.58 25.96
CA GLN A 791 50.55 15.35 26.00
C GLN A 791 51.35 14.14 25.47
N LEU A 792 52.03 14.31 24.33
CA LEU A 792 52.80 13.24 23.69
C LEU A 792 54.04 12.86 24.51
N LEU A 793 54.67 13.86 25.16
CA LEU A 793 55.76 13.62 26.10
C LEU A 793 55.28 12.90 27.38
N GLN A 794 54.12 13.27 27.94
CA GLN A 794 53.53 12.60 29.09
C GLN A 794 53.22 11.12 28.78
N GLN A 795 52.68 10.82 27.59
CA GLN A 795 52.45 9.44 27.13
C GLN A 795 53.76 8.65 27.02
N LEU A 796 54.77 9.21 26.33
CA LEU A 796 56.10 8.60 26.21
C LEU A 796 56.74 8.31 27.58
N LEU A 797 56.65 9.24 28.54
CA LEU A 797 57.18 9.05 29.89
C LEU A 797 56.36 8.06 30.73
N ALA A 798 55.06 7.90 30.45
CA ALA A 798 54.24 6.89 31.10
C ALA A 798 54.62 5.47 30.63
N GLU A 799 54.74 5.27 29.31
CA GLU A 799 55.11 3.98 28.70
C GLU A 799 56.58 3.59 28.93
N THR A 800 57.45 4.56 29.19
CA THR A 800 58.87 4.29 29.49
C THR A 800 59.02 3.59 30.87
N PRO A 801 59.61 2.38 30.93
CA PRO A 801 59.86 1.69 32.20
C PRO A 801 61.00 2.35 32.99
N SER A 802 60.97 2.19 34.32
CA SER A 802 62.09 2.57 35.19
C SER A 802 63.16 1.48 35.21
N ASP A 803 64.43 1.88 35.23
CA ASP A 803 65.56 1.01 35.54
C ASP A 803 65.52 0.52 37.01
N GLY A 804 66.42 -0.41 37.35
CA GLY A 804 66.55 -0.95 38.70
C GLY A 804 67.00 0.06 39.77
N THR A 805 67.20 1.33 39.42
CA THR A 805 67.48 2.46 40.31
C THR A 805 66.34 3.48 40.37
N GLY A 806 65.23 3.22 39.66
CA GLY A 806 64.04 4.08 39.61
C GLY A 806 64.07 5.17 38.54
N LYS A 807 65.08 5.22 37.66
CA LYS A 807 65.20 6.25 36.60
C LYS A 807 64.59 5.78 35.28
N LYS A 808 64.01 6.69 34.51
CA LYS A 808 63.42 6.41 33.19
C LYS A 808 64.31 6.96 32.06
N LEU A 809 64.43 6.21 30.96
CA LEU A 809 65.10 6.67 29.73
C LEU A 809 64.14 6.51 28.54
N ALA A 810 63.48 7.59 28.18
CA ALA A 810 62.64 7.66 26.99
C ALA A 810 63.48 8.06 25.78
N THR A 811 63.10 7.62 24.59
CA THR A 811 63.74 7.98 23.31
C THR A 811 62.83 8.86 22.47
N ILE A 812 63.38 9.91 21.89
CA ILE A 812 62.75 10.68 20.80
C ILE A 812 63.61 10.45 19.57
N GLU A 813 63.10 9.70 18.60
CA GLU A 813 63.77 9.40 17.33
C GLU A 813 63.29 10.40 16.27
N VAL A 814 64.19 11.30 15.88
CA VAL A 814 63.93 12.34 14.89
C VAL A 814 64.46 11.86 13.53
N GLU A 815 63.54 11.63 12.59
CA GLU A 815 63.87 11.04 11.29
C GLU A 815 64.87 11.88 10.48
N GLN A 816 65.69 11.22 9.68
CA GLN A 816 66.68 11.89 8.83
C GLN A 816 65.99 12.64 7.69
N VAL A 817 66.28 13.95 7.56
CA VAL A 817 65.83 14.75 6.41
C VAL A 817 67.02 15.12 5.52
N ALA A 818 66.87 14.89 4.22
CA ALA A 818 67.86 15.26 3.22
C ALA A 818 68.05 16.79 3.18
N GLY A 819 69.32 17.24 3.25
CA GLY A 819 69.66 18.67 3.26
C GLY A 819 69.64 19.36 4.64
N ALA A 820 69.35 18.63 5.72
CA ALA A 820 69.43 19.18 7.07
C ALA A 820 70.88 19.29 7.59
N GLU A 821 71.32 20.51 7.92
CA GLU A 821 72.62 20.82 8.55
C GLU A 821 72.51 20.90 10.09
N SER A 822 71.29 21.06 10.59
CA SER A 822 70.96 21.09 12.02
C SER A 822 69.64 20.39 12.32
N TYR A 823 69.54 19.87 13.55
CA TYR A 823 68.32 19.26 14.09
C TYR A 823 67.93 20.01 15.36
N VAL A 824 66.67 20.47 15.42
CA VAL A 824 66.10 21.20 16.55
C VAL A 824 64.95 20.39 17.10
N THR A 825 65.03 20.02 18.38
CA THR A 825 63.96 19.34 19.10
C THR A 825 63.40 20.28 20.15
N GLY A 826 62.19 20.78 19.92
CA GLY A 826 61.42 21.55 20.90
C GLY A 826 60.78 20.64 21.93
N LEU A 827 60.95 20.97 23.20
CA LEU A 827 60.49 20.22 24.36
C LEU A 827 59.72 21.14 25.32
N PRO A 828 58.56 20.70 25.85
CA PRO A 828 57.74 21.50 26.73
C PRO A 828 58.50 21.80 28.04
N ALA A 829 58.63 23.08 28.39
CA ALA A 829 59.39 23.52 29.56
C ALA A 829 58.94 22.92 30.91
N PRO A 830 57.66 22.54 31.16
CA PRO A 830 57.25 21.84 32.38
C PRO A 830 58.12 20.64 32.76
N LEU A 831 58.59 19.85 31.77
CA LEU A 831 59.53 18.74 31.98
C LEU A 831 60.73 19.16 32.86
N PHE A 832 61.28 20.35 32.58
CA PHE A 832 62.49 20.84 33.22
C PHE A 832 62.22 21.67 34.48
N LYS A 833 61.03 22.27 34.61
CA LYS A 833 60.59 22.98 35.83
C LYS A 833 60.37 22.01 37.00
N GLU A 834 59.77 20.86 36.68
CA GLU A 834 59.36 19.83 37.64
C GLU A 834 60.38 18.69 37.77
N GLY A 835 61.41 18.68 36.91
CA GLY A 835 62.44 17.66 36.83
C GLY A 835 63.08 17.28 38.18
N THR A 836 63.18 15.96 38.39
CA THR A 836 63.63 15.36 39.67
C THR A 836 64.96 14.61 39.56
N GLY A 837 65.50 14.48 38.34
CA GLY A 837 66.62 13.62 37.98
C GLY A 837 66.21 12.18 37.64
N ILE A 838 64.89 11.89 37.69
CA ILE A 838 64.31 10.57 37.39
C ILE A 838 64.20 10.36 35.89
N ASN A 839 63.65 11.32 35.14
CA ASN A 839 63.41 11.15 33.71
C ASN A 839 64.62 11.62 32.89
N ARG A 840 64.89 10.89 31.80
CA ARG A 840 65.91 11.21 30.81
C ARG A 840 65.33 11.04 29.42
N LEU A 841 65.62 11.97 28.52
CA LEU A 841 65.25 11.88 27.11
C LEU A 841 66.50 11.68 26.26
N ALA A 842 66.58 10.55 25.56
CA ALA A 842 67.53 10.29 24.48
C ALA A 842 66.97 10.86 23.17
N ILE A 843 67.39 12.07 22.82
CA ILE A 843 67.08 12.70 21.53
C ILE A 843 68.04 12.12 20.49
N GLN A 844 67.53 11.24 19.63
CA GLN A 844 68.28 10.59 18.56
C GLN A 844 68.03 11.31 17.24
N THR A 845 69.10 11.72 16.58
CA THR A 845 69.09 12.41 15.29
C THR A 845 70.13 11.78 14.36
N ALA A 846 70.06 12.09 13.06
CA ALA A 846 71.09 11.66 12.10
C ALA A 846 72.51 12.18 12.43
N LEU A 847 72.64 13.26 13.22
CA LEU A 847 73.94 13.81 13.62
C LEU A 847 74.51 13.12 14.87
N SER A 848 73.64 12.74 15.83
CA SER A 848 74.05 12.34 17.19
C SER A 848 72.87 11.97 18.09
N ASN A 849 73.17 11.31 19.21
CA ASN A 849 72.26 11.05 20.31
C ASN A 849 72.65 11.89 21.54
N ILE A 850 71.72 12.68 22.08
CA ILE A 850 71.88 13.37 23.37
C ILE A 850 70.92 12.77 24.38
N THR A 851 71.42 12.38 25.55
CA THR A 851 70.59 12.09 26.73
C THR A 851 70.54 13.30 27.66
N VAL A 852 69.44 14.04 27.65
CA VAL A 852 69.16 15.13 28.61
C VAL A 852 68.40 14.61 29.83
N PRO A 853 68.85 14.88 31.08
CA PRO A 853 68.03 14.65 32.27
C PRO A 853 67.01 15.77 32.48
N ASP A 854 65.84 15.43 33.04
CA ASP A 854 64.77 16.39 33.35
C ASP A 854 65.23 17.51 34.32
N ASN A 855 66.21 17.24 35.18
CA ASN A 855 66.80 18.24 36.08
C ASN A 855 68.05 18.96 35.53
N MET A 856 68.26 19.03 34.20
CA MET A 856 69.48 19.61 33.62
C MET A 856 69.71 21.10 33.94
N PHE A 857 68.65 21.92 34.04
CA PHE A 857 68.74 23.35 34.32
C PHE A 857 68.55 23.68 35.81
N GLU A 858 69.07 24.81 36.28
CA GLU A 858 68.64 25.33 37.58
C GLU A 858 67.22 25.91 37.48
N LYS A 859 66.37 25.68 38.49
CA LYS A 859 64.95 26.10 38.45
C LYS A 859 64.75 27.59 38.16
N LYS A 860 65.69 28.44 38.57
CA LYS A 860 65.66 29.89 38.34
C LYS A 860 65.74 30.26 36.84
N ASP A 861 66.46 29.46 36.05
CA ASP A 861 66.76 29.74 34.64
C ASP A 861 65.61 29.30 33.72
N ILE A 862 64.70 28.46 34.23
CA ILE A 862 63.62 27.83 33.45
C ILE A 862 62.21 28.17 33.97
N ALA A 863 62.08 28.86 35.11
CA ALA A 863 60.79 29.09 35.79
C ALA A 863 59.71 29.73 34.89
N GLY A 864 60.07 30.74 34.09
CA GLY A 864 59.16 31.45 33.19
C GLY A 864 58.94 30.79 31.83
N ALA A 865 59.70 29.76 31.48
CA ALA A 865 59.80 29.23 30.12
C ALA A 865 58.52 28.53 29.63
N SER A 866 58.27 28.54 28.32
CA SER A 866 57.21 27.72 27.69
C SER A 866 57.79 26.55 26.87
N ASN A 867 58.82 26.81 26.07
CA ASN A 867 59.52 25.82 25.25
C ASN A 867 61.04 25.81 25.55
N VAL A 868 61.65 24.64 25.43
CA VAL A 868 63.09 24.41 25.44
C VAL A 868 63.49 23.74 24.14
N GLU A 869 64.21 24.46 23.27
CA GLU A 869 64.79 23.87 22.06
C GLU A 869 66.18 23.30 22.37
N ILE A 870 66.38 22.01 22.12
CA ILE A 870 67.71 21.39 22.04
C ILE A 870 68.12 21.38 20.57
N ASN A 871 69.08 22.25 20.20
CA ASN A 871 69.57 22.38 18.83
C ASN A 871 70.97 21.79 18.69
N MET A 872 71.12 20.91 17.70
CA MET A 872 72.37 20.30 17.27
C MET A 872 72.74 20.76 15.87
N THR A 873 73.90 21.38 15.70
CA THR A 873 74.38 21.88 14.41
C THR A 873 75.79 21.37 14.11
N VAL A 874 76.05 20.91 12.87
CA VAL A 874 77.43 20.70 12.40
C VAL A 874 78.07 22.06 12.19
N ALA A 875 79.14 22.36 12.91
CA ALA A 875 79.75 23.69 12.92
C ALA A 875 81.01 23.73 12.03
N ASP A 876 81.16 24.80 11.26
CA ASP A 876 82.33 25.00 10.41
C ASP A 876 83.56 25.45 11.21
N ALA A 877 84.75 24.92 10.87
CA ALA A 877 86.00 25.21 11.56
C ALA A 877 86.45 26.69 11.44
N SER A 878 85.80 27.52 10.63
CA SER A 878 85.94 28.98 10.61
C SER A 878 85.76 29.62 11.99
N ILE A 879 84.84 29.12 12.82
CA ILE A 879 84.51 29.70 14.15
C ILE A 879 85.64 29.58 15.19
N LEU A 880 86.64 28.73 14.92
CA LEU A 880 87.74 28.44 15.84
C LEU A 880 88.89 29.46 15.74
N LYS A 881 89.49 29.82 16.87
CA LYS A 881 90.75 30.60 16.88
C LYS A 881 91.90 29.77 16.28
N LYS A 882 92.95 30.42 15.76
CA LYS A 882 94.08 29.73 15.08
C LYS A 882 94.70 28.60 15.91
N GLU A 883 94.87 28.82 17.20
CA GLU A 883 95.40 27.83 18.17
C GLU A 883 94.44 26.64 18.42
N GLN A 884 93.14 26.83 18.21
CA GLN A 884 92.11 25.82 18.38
C GLN A 884 92.01 24.94 17.12
N LYS A 885 92.13 25.54 15.92
CA LYS A 885 92.19 24.80 14.64
C LYS A 885 93.31 23.76 14.61
N VAL A 886 94.49 24.10 15.17
CA VAL A 886 95.63 23.17 15.29
C VAL A 886 95.32 21.96 16.18
N LYS A 887 94.46 22.11 17.20
CA LYS A 887 94.08 21.03 18.12
C LYS A 887 92.95 20.15 17.59
N VAL A 888 91.99 20.74 16.88
CA VAL A 888 90.83 20.02 16.31
C VAL A 888 91.21 19.31 15.02
N GLY A 889 92.00 19.94 14.15
CA GLY A 889 92.29 19.41 12.81
C GLY A 889 91.02 19.23 11.98
N ASN A 890 90.92 18.11 11.27
CA ASN A 890 89.75 17.76 10.43
C ASN A 890 88.68 16.95 11.19
N LYS A 891 88.70 16.95 12.54
CA LYS A 891 87.73 16.22 13.37
C LYS A 891 86.37 16.96 13.37
N THR A 892 85.28 16.20 13.47
CA THR A 892 83.91 16.72 13.53
C THR A 892 83.76 17.78 14.63
N LEU A 893 83.27 18.96 14.25
CA LEU A 893 82.95 20.04 15.18
C LEU A 893 81.43 20.14 15.29
N LEU A 894 80.92 19.94 16.50
CA LEU A 894 79.48 20.05 16.79
C LEU A 894 79.24 21.25 17.69
N LYS A 895 78.20 22.00 17.37
CA LYS A 895 77.65 23.05 18.22
C LYS A 895 76.31 22.54 18.75
N LEU A 896 76.28 22.27 20.05
CA LEU A 896 75.06 22.11 20.82
C LEU A 896 74.67 23.49 21.37
N THR A 897 73.38 23.78 21.42
CA THR A 897 72.82 24.94 22.12
C THR A 897 71.46 24.58 22.69
N ALA A 898 71.22 24.98 23.95
CA ALA A 898 69.88 25.05 24.51
C ALA A 898 69.32 26.46 24.28
N LEU A 899 68.07 26.55 23.81
CA LEU A 899 67.33 27.80 23.76
C LEU A 899 66.07 27.67 24.64
N VAL A 900 65.72 28.75 25.32
CA VAL A 900 64.56 28.87 26.20
C VAL A 900 63.71 29.99 25.64
N ASP A 901 62.51 29.66 25.16
CA ASP A 901 61.64 30.58 24.39
C ASP A 901 62.41 31.36 23.30
N GLY A 902 63.29 30.67 22.58
CA GLY A 902 64.13 31.22 21.51
C GLY A 902 65.38 32.01 21.96
N GLN A 903 65.62 32.16 23.27
CA GLN A 903 66.83 32.79 23.80
C GLN A 903 67.87 31.75 24.23
N ARG A 904 69.14 31.90 23.80
CA ARG A 904 70.22 30.99 24.17
C ARG A 904 70.47 31.03 25.69
N LEU A 905 70.48 29.85 26.32
CA LEU A 905 70.84 29.68 27.73
C LEU A 905 72.23 29.05 27.84
N GLU A 906 73.17 29.77 28.46
CA GLU A 906 74.42 29.19 28.99
C GLU A 906 74.07 28.45 30.29
N TRP A 907 74.35 27.14 30.39
CA TRP A 907 73.96 26.36 31.57
C TRP A 907 75.16 25.73 32.26
N LYS A 908 75.03 25.52 33.58
CA LYS A 908 76.02 24.80 34.38
C LYS A 908 75.37 24.05 35.53
N ASN A 909 75.30 22.73 35.42
CA ASN A 909 74.77 21.85 36.45
C ASN A 909 75.63 20.58 36.60
N ASN A 910 76.49 20.57 37.62
CA ASN A 910 77.37 19.43 37.91
C ASN A 910 76.64 18.20 38.48
N GLN A 911 75.36 18.32 38.88
CA GLN A 911 74.56 17.21 39.41
C GLN A 911 73.73 16.50 38.33
N ALA A 912 73.59 17.12 37.15
CA ALA A 912 72.75 16.64 36.06
C ALA A 912 73.52 16.63 34.72
N PRO A 913 74.55 15.76 34.57
CA PRO A 913 75.31 15.68 33.33
C PRO A 913 74.42 15.24 32.16
N VAL A 914 74.51 16.01 31.07
CA VAL A 914 73.99 15.65 29.75
C VAL A 914 75.01 14.70 29.11
N LEU A 915 74.55 13.58 28.56
CA LEU A 915 75.41 12.67 27.79
C LEU A 915 75.28 12.98 26.31
N VAL A 916 76.41 13.12 25.62
CA VAL A 916 76.46 13.35 24.18
C VAL A 916 77.19 12.17 23.55
N SER A 917 76.55 11.51 22.58
CA SER A 917 77.06 10.34 21.87
C SER A 917 77.05 10.59 20.37
N ILE A 918 78.23 10.56 19.76
CA ILE A 918 78.46 10.98 18.37
C ILE A 918 79.12 9.83 17.59
N HIS A 919 78.77 9.66 16.32
CA HIS A 919 79.55 8.76 15.46
C HIS A 919 80.95 9.34 15.27
N TYR A 920 81.96 8.51 15.52
CA TYR A 920 83.35 8.93 15.51
C TYR A 920 84.25 7.86 14.90
N GLN A 921 85.19 8.30 14.06
CA GLN A 921 86.24 7.44 13.51
C GLN A 921 87.57 7.84 14.17
N PRO A 922 88.07 7.07 15.16
CA PRO A 922 89.36 7.35 15.76
C PRO A 922 90.50 7.10 14.77
N THR A 923 91.55 7.90 14.88
CA THR A 923 92.81 7.64 14.17
C THR A 923 93.46 6.33 14.62
N PRO A 924 94.36 5.72 13.84
CA PRO A 924 95.11 4.53 14.25
C PRO A 924 95.88 4.70 15.58
N GLU A 925 96.27 5.93 15.91
CA GLU A 925 96.88 6.30 17.19
C GLU A 925 95.88 6.30 18.34
N GLU A 926 94.67 6.83 18.14
CA GLU A 926 93.59 6.84 19.12
C GLU A 926 93.05 5.42 19.37
N LEU A 927 93.00 4.56 18.35
CA LEU A 927 92.64 3.12 18.49
C LEU A 927 93.62 2.32 19.35
N LYS A 928 94.86 2.78 19.57
CA LYS A 928 95.80 2.13 20.51
C LYS A 928 95.39 2.35 21.97
N LYS A 929 94.54 3.36 22.25
CA LYS A 929 94.07 3.77 23.59
C LYS A 929 92.64 4.38 23.50
N PRO A 930 91.60 3.61 23.13
CA PRO A 930 90.25 4.15 22.88
C PRO A 930 89.60 4.79 24.12
N GLU A 931 89.97 4.34 25.32
CA GLU A 931 89.55 4.91 26.62
C GLU A 931 90.25 6.26 26.97
N HIS A 932 91.07 6.80 26.07
CA HIS A 932 91.83 8.03 26.28
C HIS A 932 91.67 9.07 25.17
N ILE A 933 90.63 8.94 24.33
CA ILE A 933 90.27 9.94 23.33
C ILE A 933 89.85 11.21 24.06
N THR A 934 90.62 12.30 23.88
CA THR A 934 90.39 13.57 24.57
C THR A 934 89.39 14.42 23.78
N ILE A 935 88.23 14.70 24.39
CA ILE A 935 87.30 15.70 23.87
C ILE A 935 87.81 17.09 24.27
N TYR A 936 87.63 18.06 23.39
CA TYR A 936 87.87 19.47 23.68
C TYR A 936 86.55 20.22 23.53
N TYR A 937 86.07 20.85 24.60
CA TYR A 937 84.99 21.82 24.50
C TYR A 937 85.54 23.24 24.61
N ILE A 938 84.78 24.21 24.11
CA ILE A 938 85.08 25.63 24.20
C ILE A 938 83.99 26.23 25.08
N ASP A 939 84.39 26.80 26.22
CA ASP A 939 83.45 27.43 27.15
C ASP A 939 82.90 28.77 26.60
N GLY A 940 81.85 29.32 27.22
CA GLY A 940 81.26 30.60 26.85
C GLY A 940 82.20 31.82 26.85
N VAL A 941 83.41 31.72 27.42
CA VAL A 941 84.47 32.77 27.33
C VAL A 941 85.53 32.46 26.26
N GLY A 942 85.31 31.43 25.45
CA GLY A 942 86.14 31.09 24.29
C GLY A 942 87.46 30.42 24.64
N LYS A 943 87.56 29.78 25.82
CA LYS A 943 88.72 29.02 26.29
C LYS A 943 88.50 27.52 26.05
N THR A 944 89.54 26.86 25.59
CA THR A 944 89.51 25.41 25.33
C THR A 944 89.77 24.63 26.62
N VAL A 945 88.83 23.76 26.99
CA VAL A 945 88.90 22.87 28.15
C VAL A 945 88.98 21.43 27.66
N LYS A 946 89.74 20.58 28.38
CA LYS A 946 89.79 19.14 28.12
C LYS A 946 88.64 18.46 28.86
N GLU A 947 87.83 17.71 28.13
CA GLU A 947 86.87 16.77 28.71
C GLU A 947 87.46 15.35 28.62
N THR A 948 87.38 14.61 29.72
CA THR A 948 88.10 13.34 29.94
C THR A 948 87.18 12.16 30.29
N SER A 949 85.87 12.40 30.38
CA SER A 949 84.83 11.37 30.50
C SER A 949 84.55 10.60 29.19
N GLY A 950 85.27 10.93 28.10
CA GLY A 950 85.11 10.31 26.79
C GLY A 950 85.40 8.82 26.78
N LYS A 951 84.45 8.04 26.29
CA LYS A 951 84.56 6.60 26.04
C LYS A 951 84.16 6.28 24.62
N TYR A 952 85.01 5.55 23.91
CA TYR A 952 84.72 5.09 22.55
C TYR A 952 84.31 3.62 22.55
N ASP A 953 83.10 3.37 22.05
CA ASP A 953 82.61 2.03 21.79
C ASP A 953 82.89 1.65 20.33
N ALA A 954 83.80 0.70 20.13
CA ALA A 954 84.18 0.19 18.83
C ALA A 954 83.09 -0.68 18.16
N VAL A 955 82.10 -1.16 18.90
CA VAL A 955 80.98 -1.95 18.35
C VAL A 955 79.94 -1.03 17.71
N THR A 956 79.55 0.05 18.38
CA THR A 956 78.60 1.03 17.85
C THR A 956 79.26 2.16 17.02
N GLY A 957 80.59 2.27 17.08
CA GLY A 957 81.35 3.34 16.43
C GLY A 957 81.10 4.72 17.05
N LYS A 958 80.65 4.77 18.31
CA LYS A 958 80.23 6.01 18.98
C LYS A 958 81.22 6.44 20.07
N LEU A 959 81.58 7.72 20.06
CA LEU A 959 82.27 8.40 21.15
C LEU A 959 81.22 9.04 22.05
N THR A 960 81.15 8.62 23.31
CA THR A 960 80.20 9.13 24.31
C THR A 960 80.95 9.87 25.41
N PHE A 961 80.49 11.06 25.77
CA PHE A 961 81.08 11.89 26.82
C PHE A 961 80.00 12.63 27.62
N ALA A 962 80.33 13.02 28.85
CA ALA A 962 79.44 13.77 29.73
C ALA A 962 79.82 15.24 29.74
N ILE A 963 78.82 16.13 29.72
CA ILE A 963 79.00 17.57 29.89
C ILE A 963 78.09 18.08 31.01
N THR A 964 78.64 18.95 31.86
CA THR A 964 77.90 19.61 32.95
C THR A 964 77.83 21.13 32.80
N THR A 965 78.45 21.68 31.76
CA THR A 965 78.45 23.10 31.44
C THR A 965 78.50 23.29 29.93
N MET A 966 77.89 24.37 29.43
CA MET A 966 78.02 24.83 28.06
C MET A 966 78.17 26.34 28.04
#